data_AF-A0AAJ0IUG4-F1
#
_entry.id   AF-A0AAJ0IUG4-F1
#
_cell.length_a   1.000
_cell.length_b   1.000
_cell.length_c   1.000
_cell.angle_alpha   90.00
_cell.angle_beta   90.00
_cell.angle_gamma   90.00
#
_symmetry.space_group_name_H-M   'P 1'
#
loop_
_entity.id
_entity.type
_entity.pdbx_description
1 polymer ?
#
loop_
_entity_poly.entity_id
_entity_poly.type
_entity_poly.pdbx_seq_one_letter_code
_entity_poly.pdbx_strand_id
1 'polypeptide(L)'
;LSITARGQLDNHQGGKLSAGRDLNVAVTGALLNSGGQLDAANALTVSGGRIDNTQGSIVNNGGGLTRVITGGALINTSGNLGGRGSVVIDAANIANNGGQLVAGGDLIANTNGLNNQGGNVYAGASFLLQRAGATLDNQNGRIKAEQAVRLNVQNLSNAGGQIGAGSAIGGAGDVVIDTVGFDGGGSILAQNLLDLTLRSDYTHRAGADLFSNGDFNLRVGGNLVNEATLKAARRLDITASSIANRAGASILSNDTRLNGGNVIDNAGSISGNGALSLVANSVYNTGSIVGGNVTVNTGTLVNGADFGGATDNVAYGSALLGSTGNMNLIVRDQLLNRDARIFSLGNIAIGGAQDGGGTLVARTGVVNNLSGSIEADGSILIAANQLNNRRRVVNTTSVSTDPGSDDVYSGGELIEGKAIRNLQGARAPYPYTGLAPGIYRNYQVIQQEQLSSASAEGRIAAGGNILLSGSVTNNASTIAAAGLFAANQRGLGGLSDGMIVGGEQLLNQALALNQTVRQSDVEHIVTAITNDCMQPVGQKVVCYYEEEDQRLNSSTINSSYIALGASMTGNQGVSLNGANISNGAVGSDGRAISGASLNGVGAQGGLSGRTVQSAAGVGGQAVIGRATGGASSIRVATGTSGSAGTQVGANTQDATLATSGGIVKMSVAPVMSNDSGLVRSTVDQTTVQPTAAGTAVTAGANETRTRVDPATIPVVNIVGGGQTSLTQIDLPIGGLYRLSNGTATDRTAMGRAATGLGGINAWRSNGPGRRYLIETDPRFVNYDNFISSDFLLD
;
A
#
# COMPACT_ATOMS: atom_id res chain seq x y z
N LEU A 1 -72.09 -9.75 -21.24
CA LEU A 1 -72.91 -8.53 -21.07
C LEU A 1 -72.21 -7.37 -21.75
N SER A 2 -72.93 -6.60 -22.56
CA SER A 2 -72.38 -5.40 -23.21
C SER A 2 -73.29 -4.21 -22.88
N ILE A 3 -72.70 -3.13 -22.36
CA ILE A 3 -73.38 -1.90 -21.97
C ILE A 3 -72.73 -0.75 -22.72
N THR A 4 -73.55 0.08 -23.37
CA THR A 4 -73.10 1.28 -24.06
C THR A 4 -73.86 2.50 -23.57
N ALA A 5 -73.14 3.57 -23.20
CA ALA A 5 -73.75 4.84 -22.78
C ALA A 5 -73.10 6.03 -23.51
N ARG A 6 -73.93 6.93 -24.04
CA ARG A 6 -73.48 8.17 -24.72
C ARG A 6 -73.17 9.34 -23.77
N GLY A 7 -73.56 9.21 -22.51
CA GLY A 7 -73.33 10.20 -21.45
C GLY A 7 -72.54 9.59 -20.31
N GLN A 8 -72.90 9.92 -19.07
CA GLN A 8 -72.37 9.25 -17.88
C GLN A 8 -73.06 7.90 -17.66
N LEU A 9 -72.30 6.92 -17.19
CA LEU A 9 -72.85 5.71 -16.55
C LEU A 9 -72.56 5.80 -15.06
N ASP A 10 -73.62 5.80 -14.27
CA ASP A 10 -73.54 5.96 -12.82
C ASP A 10 -73.83 4.65 -12.08
N ASN A 11 -72.85 4.18 -11.32
CA ASN A 11 -72.88 2.99 -10.49
C ASN A 11 -72.44 3.31 -9.03
N HIS A 12 -72.44 4.58 -8.61
CA HIS A 12 -71.77 4.99 -7.36
C HIS A 12 -72.49 4.63 -6.04
N GLN A 13 -73.78 4.28 -6.07
CA GLN A 13 -74.55 4.02 -4.84
C GLN A 13 -74.54 2.53 -4.44
N GLY A 14 -73.37 1.89 -4.47
CA GLY A 14 -73.25 0.45 -4.24
C GLY A 14 -73.85 -0.40 -5.36
N GLY A 15 -73.95 0.16 -6.57
CA GLY A 15 -74.51 -0.56 -7.71
C GLY A 15 -73.58 -1.70 -8.18
N LYS A 16 -74.16 -2.71 -8.82
CA LYS A 16 -73.44 -3.90 -9.28
C LYS A 16 -73.74 -4.23 -10.74
N LEU A 17 -72.72 -4.25 -11.58
CA LEU A 17 -72.74 -4.74 -12.95
C LEU A 17 -71.92 -6.02 -13.02
N SER A 18 -72.55 -7.16 -13.31
CA SER A 18 -71.85 -8.45 -13.36
C SER A 18 -72.19 -9.23 -14.63
N ALA A 19 -71.21 -9.95 -15.17
CA ALA A 19 -71.38 -10.85 -16.29
C ALA A 19 -70.79 -12.23 -16.01
N GLY A 20 -71.57 -13.29 -16.26
CA GLY A 20 -71.12 -14.69 -16.08
C GLY A 20 -70.06 -15.18 -17.09
N ARG A 21 -69.61 -14.33 -18.02
CA ARG A 21 -68.48 -14.61 -18.92
C ARG A 21 -67.70 -13.31 -19.18
N ASP A 22 -68.04 -12.59 -20.25
CA ASP A 22 -67.39 -11.34 -20.62
C ASP A 22 -68.26 -10.14 -20.23
N LEU A 23 -67.64 -9.11 -19.63
CA LEU A 23 -68.26 -7.81 -19.39
C LEU A 23 -67.59 -6.74 -20.27
N ASN A 24 -68.38 -6.06 -21.10
CA ASN A 24 -67.93 -4.92 -21.90
C ASN A 24 -68.77 -3.69 -21.54
N VAL A 25 -68.14 -2.65 -21.00
CA VAL A 25 -68.77 -1.38 -20.63
C VAL A 25 -68.11 -0.27 -21.44
N ALA A 26 -68.86 0.35 -22.35
CA ALA A 26 -68.37 1.43 -23.20
C ALA A 26 -69.17 2.72 -22.98
N VAL A 27 -68.52 3.71 -22.40
CA VAL A 27 -69.09 5.00 -22.02
C VAL A 27 -68.31 6.11 -22.72
N THR A 28 -68.98 7.08 -23.34
CA THR A 28 -68.30 8.24 -23.93
C THR A 28 -68.07 9.35 -22.90
N GLY A 29 -68.94 9.47 -21.90
CA GLY A 29 -68.77 10.36 -20.73
C GLY A 29 -68.05 9.69 -19.57
N ALA A 30 -68.35 10.08 -18.33
CA ALA A 30 -67.75 9.48 -17.14
C ALA A 30 -68.37 8.13 -16.79
N LEU A 31 -67.54 7.17 -16.37
CA LEU A 31 -67.99 6.00 -15.61
C LEU A 31 -67.78 6.28 -14.13
N LEU A 32 -68.85 6.47 -13.38
CA LEU A 32 -68.81 6.66 -11.93
C LEU A 32 -69.07 5.34 -11.23
N ASN A 33 -68.03 4.69 -10.76
CA ASN A 33 -68.06 3.44 -10.00
C ASN A 33 -67.59 3.63 -8.55
N SER A 34 -67.67 4.84 -8.01
CA SER A 34 -67.26 5.10 -6.63
C SER A 34 -68.10 4.27 -5.65
N GLY A 35 -67.53 3.38 -4.85
CA GLY A 35 -68.30 2.45 -4.01
C GLY A 35 -69.11 1.36 -4.76
N GLY A 36 -69.06 1.33 -6.09
CA GLY A 36 -69.77 0.37 -6.94
C GLY A 36 -68.93 -0.85 -7.32
N GLN A 37 -69.54 -1.84 -7.99
CA GLN A 37 -68.91 -3.09 -8.43
C GLN A 37 -69.14 -3.38 -9.91
N LEU A 38 -68.06 -3.64 -10.66
CA LEU A 38 -68.06 -4.23 -12.01
C LEU A 38 -67.30 -5.57 -11.97
N ASP A 39 -68.01 -6.67 -12.27
CA ASP A 39 -67.49 -8.04 -12.19
C ASP A 39 -67.59 -8.79 -13.53
N ALA A 40 -66.49 -9.39 -13.99
CA ALA A 40 -66.49 -10.37 -15.09
C ALA A 40 -66.03 -11.75 -14.60
N ALA A 41 -66.40 -12.82 -15.32
CA ALA A 41 -65.99 -14.19 -15.01
C ALA A 41 -64.95 -14.77 -16.00
N ASN A 42 -64.64 -14.05 -17.09
CA ASN A 42 -63.64 -14.45 -18.09
C ASN A 42 -62.80 -13.26 -18.58
N ALA A 43 -63.42 -12.27 -19.22
CA ALA A 43 -62.75 -11.07 -19.74
C ALA A 43 -63.53 -9.79 -19.40
N LEU A 44 -62.80 -8.70 -19.16
CA LEU A 44 -63.37 -7.40 -18.80
C LEU A 44 -62.82 -6.31 -19.72
N THR A 45 -63.69 -5.55 -20.34
CA THR A 45 -63.31 -4.31 -21.04
C THR A 45 -64.17 -3.16 -20.52
N VAL A 46 -63.50 -2.10 -20.07
CA VAL A 46 -64.15 -0.88 -19.58
C VAL A 46 -63.55 0.31 -20.31
N SER A 47 -64.39 1.13 -20.95
CA SER A 47 -63.97 2.38 -21.57
C SER A 47 -64.83 3.56 -21.13
N GLY A 48 -64.19 4.72 -20.90
CA GLY A 48 -64.82 5.95 -20.43
C GLY A 48 -64.06 7.19 -20.88
N GLY A 49 -64.69 8.37 -20.90
CA GLY A 49 -63.96 9.66 -21.00
C GLY A 49 -63.17 9.98 -19.74
N ARG A 50 -63.69 9.58 -18.58
CA ARG A 50 -63.02 9.48 -17.26
C ARG A 50 -63.60 8.27 -16.55
N ILE A 51 -62.79 7.61 -15.73
CA ILE A 51 -63.24 6.49 -14.89
C ILE A 51 -62.95 6.84 -13.43
N ASP A 52 -63.98 6.77 -12.59
CA ASP A 52 -63.89 6.97 -11.15
C ASP A 52 -64.25 5.67 -10.43
N ASN A 53 -63.25 5.00 -9.86
CA ASN A 53 -63.36 3.76 -9.09
C ASN A 53 -62.99 4.00 -7.62
N THR A 54 -63.22 5.20 -7.10
CA THR A 54 -62.90 5.55 -5.70
C THR A 54 -63.66 4.64 -4.74
N GLN A 55 -62.97 3.92 -3.84
CA GLN A 55 -63.63 2.94 -2.94
C GLN A 55 -64.48 1.88 -3.67
N GLY A 56 -64.32 1.75 -5.00
CA GLY A 56 -65.09 0.86 -5.85
C GLY A 56 -64.29 -0.40 -6.23
N SER A 57 -64.92 -1.27 -7.02
CA SER A 57 -64.33 -2.50 -7.53
C SER A 57 -64.57 -2.67 -9.03
N ILE A 58 -63.50 -2.84 -9.81
CA ILE A 58 -63.52 -3.23 -11.23
C ILE A 58 -62.64 -4.48 -11.36
N VAL A 59 -63.25 -5.67 -11.37
CA VAL A 59 -62.52 -6.93 -11.23
C VAL A 59 -62.94 -7.95 -12.29
N ASN A 60 -61.94 -8.61 -12.88
CA ASN A 60 -62.14 -9.83 -13.67
C ASN A 60 -61.73 -11.07 -12.85
N ASN A 61 -62.71 -11.87 -12.47
CA ASN A 61 -62.49 -13.11 -11.72
C ASN A 61 -62.00 -14.27 -12.59
N GLY A 62 -61.98 -14.10 -13.92
CA GLY A 62 -61.47 -15.07 -14.88
C GLY A 62 -60.03 -14.82 -15.30
N GLY A 63 -59.44 -15.80 -16.01
CA GLY A 63 -58.06 -15.74 -16.51
C GLY A 63 -57.87 -14.95 -17.82
N GLY A 64 -58.94 -14.43 -18.42
CA GLY A 64 -58.86 -13.60 -19.62
C GLY A 64 -58.38 -12.18 -19.35
N LEU A 65 -58.21 -11.42 -20.42
CA LEU A 65 -57.69 -10.05 -20.36
C LEU A 65 -58.66 -9.09 -19.64
N THR A 66 -58.11 -8.25 -18.76
CA THR A 66 -58.76 -7.03 -18.28
C THR A 66 -58.19 -5.83 -19.02
N ARG A 67 -59.04 -5.06 -19.70
CA ARG A 67 -58.64 -3.86 -20.45
C ARG A 67 -59.43 -2.64 -19.98
N VAL A 68 -58.73 -1.60 -19.53
CA VAL A 68 -59.31 -0.33 -19.07
C VAL A 68 -58.81 0.79 -19.97
N ILE A 69 -59.72 1.55 -20.57
CA ILE A 69 -59.40 2.56 -21.59
C ILE A 69 -60.05 3.88 -21.23
N THR A 70 -59.28 4.93 -21.01
CA THR A 70 -59.80 6.28 -20.79
C THR A 70 -58.93 7.34 -21.45
N GLY A 71 -59.56 8.29 -22.13
CA GLY A 71 -58.87 9.47 -22.67
C GLY A 71 -58.49 10.48 -21.58
N GLY A 72 -59.05 10.33 -20.38
CA GLY A 72 -58.84 11.22 -19.23
C GLY A 72 -58.26 10.48 -18.03
N ALA A 73 -58.63 10.93 -16.82
CA ALA A 73 -58.16 10.33 -15.58
C ALA A 73 -58.81 8.95 -15.32
N LEU A 74 -58.03 8.03 -14.77
CA LEU A 74 -58.48 6.84 -14.06
C LEU A 74 -58.20 7.07 -12.57
N ILE A 75 -59.26 7.20 -11.77
CA ILE A 75 -59.16 7.34 -10.31
C ILE A 75 -59.49 6.00 -9.68
N ASN A 76 -58.56 5.44 -8.93
CA ASN A 76 -58.66 4.18 -8.21
C ASN A 76 -58.29 4.38 -6.72
N THR A 77 -58.56 5.57 -6.19
CA THR A 77 -58.24 5.91 -4.80
C THR A 77 -59.00 5.00 -3.83
N SER A 78 -58.28 4.28 -2.97
CA SER A 78 -58.84 3.26 -2.07
C SER A 78 -59.74 2.22 -2.77
N GLY A 79 -59.59 2.06 -4.09
CA GLY A 79 -60.38 1.16 -4.93
C GLY A 79 -59.61 -0.08 -5.34
N ASN A 80 -60.32 -1.05 -5.90
CA ASN A 80 -59.75 -2.29 -6.44
C ASN A 80 -59.94 -2.33 -7.95
N LEU A 81 -58.84 -2.49 -8.70
CA LEU A 81 -58.88 -2.68 -10.14
C LEU A 81 -57.94 -3.82 -10.53
N GLY A 82 -58.46 -4.84 -11.20
CA GLY A 82 -57.58 -5.95 -11.58
C GLY A 82 -58.24 -7.16 -12.23
N GLY A 83 -57.46 -8.22 -12.36
CA GLY A 83 -57.96 -9.52 -12.81
C GLY A 83 -56.96 -10.65 -12.58
N ARG A 84 -57.44 -11.90 -12.69
CA ARG A 84 -56.57 -13.09 -12.59
C ARG A 84 -55.72 -13.34 -13.84
N GLY A 85 -56.09 -12.74 -14.97
CA GLY A 85 -55.26 -12.68 -16.18
C GLY A 85 -54.36 -11.45 -16.21
N SER A 86 -53.90 -11.09 -17.41
CA SER A 86 -53.18 -9.82 -17.64
C SER A 86 -54.13 -8.62 -17.57
N VAL A 87 -53.58 -7.47 -17.18
CA VAL A 87 -54.28 -6.20 -17.09
C VAL A 87 -53.58 -5.18 -17.98
N VAL A 88 -54.33 -4.51 -18.85
CA VAL A 88 -53.83 -3.40 -19.68
C VAL A 88 -54.65 -2.16 -19.38
N ILE A 89 -53.98 -1.08 -18.99
CA ILE A 89 -54.59 0.21 -18.67
C ILE A 89 -54.04 1.25 -19.64
N ASP A 90 -54.92 1.82 -20.46
CA ASP A 90 -54.65 2.99 -21.28
C ASP A 90 -55.38 4.19 -20.65
N ALA A 91 -54.65 5.14 -20.07
CA ALA A 91 -55.22 6.29 -19.38
C ALA A 91 -54.38 7.55 -19.61
N ALA A 92 -54.95 8.76 -19.49
CA ALA A 92 -54.12 9.96 -19.48
C ALA A 92 -53.29 10.04 -18.19
N ASN A 93 -53.92 9.76 -17.04
CA ASN A 93 -53.31 9.72 -15.71
C ASN A 93 -53.99 8.64 -14.86
N ILE A 94 -53.23 7.98 -13.99
CA ILE A 94 -53.72 6.97 -13.04
C ILE A 94 -53.46 7.47 -11.62
N ALA A 95 -54.51 7.59 -10.81
CA ALA A 95 -54.42 7.88 -9.39
C ALA A 95 -54.81 6.62 -8.60
N ASN A 96 -53.83 5.95 -8.01
CA ASN A 96 -53.95 4.73 -7.22
C ASN A 96 -53.64 4.97 -5.73
N ASN A 97 -53.96 6.15 -5.21
CA ASN A 97 -53.66 6.51 -3.83
C ASN A 97 -54.39 5.60 -2.84
N GLY A 98 -53.66 4.85 -2.01
CA GLY A 98 -54.25 3.84 -1.13
C GLY A 98 -55.01 2.70 -1.84
N GLY A 99 -54.95 2.64 -3.18
CA GLY A 99 -55.69 1.71 -4.02
C GLY A 99 -54.90 0.46 -4.40
N GLN A 100 -55.55 -0.44 -5.14
CA GLN A 100 -54.98 -1.69 -5.61
C GLN A 100 -55.10 -1.82 -7.13
N LEU A 101 -53.96 -2.00 -7.81
CA LEU A 101 -53.88 -2.44 -9.20
C LEU A 101 -53.27 -3.86 -9.24
N VAL A 102 -54.04 -4.86 -9.64
CA VAL A 102 -53.63 -6.27 -9.52
C VAL A 102 -53.82 -7.03 -10.83
N ALA A 103 -52.76 -7.64 -11.34
CA ALA A 103 -52.81 -8.61 -12.43
C ALA A 103 -52.27 -9.97 -11.96
N GLY A 104 -52.95 -11.07 -12.31
CA GLY A 104 -52.37 -12.41 -12.17
C GLY A 104 -51.35 -12.73 -13.25
N GLY A 105 -51.42 -12.05 -14.39
CA GLY A 105 -50.39 -12.05 -15.45
C GLY A 105 -49.58 -10.76 -15.47
N ASP A 106 -49.36 -10.22 -16.67
CA ASP A 106 -48.69 -8.93 -16.85
C ASP A 106 -49.62 -7.77 -16.51
N LEU A 107 -49.06 -6.70 -15.93
CA LEU A 107 -49.72 -5.41 -15.75
C LEU A 107 -49.02 -4.36 -16.60
N ILE A 108 -49.72 -3.85 -17.61
CA ILE A 108 -49.20 -2.83 -18.54
C ILE A 108 -49.97 -1.53 -18.31
N ALA A 109 -49.27 -0.48 -17.91
CA ALA A 109 -49.84 0.85 -17.70
C ALA A 109 -49.30 1.84 -18.75
N ASN A 110 -50.14 2.22 -19.69
CA ASN A 110 -49.86 3.25 -20.68
C ASN A 110 -50.48 4.57 -20.19
N THR A 111 -49.69 5.38 -19.48
CA THR A 111 -50.15 6.63 -18.84
C THR A 111 -49.11 7.75 -18.90
N ASN A 112 -49.52 9.02 -18.81
CA ASN A 112 -48.57 10.14 -18.61
C ASN A 112 -48.10 10.22 -17.15
N GLY A 113 -48.87 9.64 -16.22
CA GLY A 113 -48.58 9.72 -14.80
C GLY A 113 -49.22 8.57 -14.04
N LEU A 114 -48.47 7.99 -13.13
CA LEU A 114 -48.97 7.02 -12.14
C LEU A 114 -48.65 7.56 -10.75
N ASN A 115 -49.70 7.93 -10.01
CA ASN A 115 -49.61 8.22 -8.58
C ASN A 115 -50.02 6.98 -7.80
N ASN A 116 -49.06 6.32 -7.16
CA ASN A 116 -49.22 5.13 -6.34
C ASN A 116 -48.90 5.41 -4.86
N GLN A 117 -49.06 6.65 -4.39
CA GLN A 117 -48.74 6.96 -2.98
C GLN A 117 -49.61 6.15 -2.01
N GLY A 118 -48.99 5.43 -1.09
CA GLY A 118 -49.68 4.53 -0.14
C GLY A 118 -50.47 3.39 -0.82
N GLY A 119 -50.38 3.26 -2.14
CA GLY A 119 -51.09 2.27 -2.94
C GLY A 119 -50.25 1.04 -3.22
N ASN A 120 -50.85 0.04 -3.87
CA ASN A 120 -50.19 -1.19 -4.26
C ASN A 120 -50.44 -1.50 -5.74
N VAL A 121 -49.36 -1.85 -6.44
CA VAL A 121 -49.36 -2.40 -7.80
C VAL A 121 -48.73 -3.78 -7.75
N TYR A 122 -49.47 -4.80 -8.18
CA TYR A 122 -49.02 -6.19 -8.21
C TYR A 122 -49.21 -6.81 -9.59
N ALA A 123 -48.18 -7.50 -10.07
CA ALA A 123 -48.24 -8.34 -11.27
C ALA A 123 -47.69 -9.74 -10.98
N GLY A 124 -48.49 -10.78 -11.25
CA GLY A 124 -48.06 -12.18 -11.15
C GLY A 124 -47.02 -12.58 -12.21
N ALA A 125 -46.87 -11.77 -13.27
CA ALA A 125 -45.76 -11.86 -14.22
C ALA A 125 -44.92 -10.57 -14.19
N SER A 126 -45.08 -9.66 -15.16
CA SER A 126 -44.30 -8.42 -15.24
C SER A 126 -45.14 -7.16 -15.07
N PHE A 127 -44.58 -6.14 -14.43
CA PHE A 127 -45.13 -4.78 -14.45
C PHE A 127 -44.37 -3.90 -15.44
N LEU A 128 -45.08 -3.25 -16.36
CA LEU A 128 -44.51 -2.39 -17.40
C LEU A 128 -45.14 -1.00 -17.34
N LEU A 129 -44.31 0.01 -17.12
CA LEU A 129 -44.61 1.43 -17.33
C LEU A 129 -43.52 2.01 -18.23
N GLN A 130 -43.71 1.90 -19.55
CA GLN A 130 -42.67 2.22 -20.54
C GLN A 130 -43.04 3.45 -21.38
N ARG A 131 -43.07 4.62 -20.73
CA ARG A 131 -43.32 5.89 -21.41
C ARG A 131 -42.35 6.94 -20.90
N ALA A 132 -41.33 7.23 -21.69
CA ALA A 132 -40.20 8.09 -21.29
C ALA A 132 -40.59 9.47 -20.73
N GLY A 133 -41.74 10.03 -21.13
CA GLY A 133 -42.25 11.31 -20.60
C GLY A 133 -43.11 11.18 -19.34
N ALA A 134 -43.34 9.98 -18.81
CA ALA A 134 -44.27 9.76 -17.71
C ALA A 134 -43.65 10.09 -16.34
N THR A 135 -44.48 10.47 -15.37
CA THR A 135 -44.07 10.59 -13.97
C THR A 135 -44.58 9.41 -13.15
N LEU A 136 -43.74 8.88 -12.26
CA LEU A 136 -44.11 7.86 -11.31
C LEU A 136 -43.86 8.36 -9.89
N ASP A 137 -44.93 8.42 -9.10
CA ASP A 137 -44.88 8.71 -7.67
C ASP A 137 -45.28 7.46 -6.90
N ASN A 138 -44.32 6.83 -6.24
CA ASN A 138 -44.49 5.62 -5.43
C ASN A 138 -44.19 5.88 -3.95
N GLN A 139 -44.33 7.13 -3.47
CA GLN A 139 -43.99 7.43 -2.06
C GLN A 139 -44.87 6.64 -1.09
N ASN A 140 -44.25 5.94 -0.14
CA ASN A 140 -44.92 5.03 0.79
C ASN A 140 -45.80 3.95 0.11
N GLY A 141 -45.64 3.75 -1.21
CA GLY A 141 -46.38 2.78 -2.00
C GLY A 141 -45.57 1.51 -2.24
N ARG A 142 -46.22 0.51 -2.83
CA ARG A 142 -45.58 -0.76 -3.21
C ARG A 142 -45.83 -1.08 -4.69
N ILE A 143 -44.77 -1.44 -5.39
CA ILE A 143 -44.80 -1.99 -6.73
C ILE A 143 -44.06 -3.32 -6.69
N LYS A 144 -44.76 -4.42 -6.97
CA LYS A 144 -44.16 -5.76 -6.99
C LYS A 144 -44.56 -6.53 -8.25
N ALA A 145 -43.59 -7.23 -8.82
CA ALA A 145 -43.83 -8.23 -9.86
C ALA A 145 -43.11 -9.54 -9.52
N GLU A 146 -43.58 -10.69 -10.01
CA GLU A 146 -42.86 -11.95 -9.78
C GLU A 146 -41.70 -12.15 -10.76
N GLN A 147 -41.85 -11.70 -12.02
CA GLN A 147 -40.85 -11.87 -13.08
C GLN A 147 -40.00 -10.62 -13.27
N ALA A 148 -40.64 -9.47 -13.53
CA ALA A 148 -39.90 -8.24 -13.78
C ALA A 148 -40.69 -6.97 -13.52
N VAL A 149 -40.00 -5.92 -13.05
CA VAL A 149 -40.49 -4.54 -13.05
C VAL A 149 -39.70 -3.77 -14.10
N ARG A 150 -40.37 -3.19 -15.09
CA ARG A 150 -39.76 -2.37 -16.15
C ARG A 150 -40.35 -0.98 -16.19
N LEU A 151 -39.53 0.01 -15.82
CA LEU A 151 -39.92 1.42 -15.76
C LEU A 151 -39.06 2.22 -16.75
N ASN A 152 -39.69 2.93 -17.67
CA ASN A 152 -39.06 3.97 -18.48
C ASN A 152 -39.89 5.24 -18.30
N VAL A 153 -39.38 6.17 -17.49
CA VAL A 153 -40.11 7.34 -17.00
C VAL A 153 -39.23 8.59 -17.02
N GLN A 154 -39.83 9.77 -16.95
CA GLN A 154 -39.10 11.02 -16.83
C GLN A 154 -38.60 11.21 -15.39
N ASN A 155 -39.48 11.00 -14.42
CA ASN A 155 -39.19 11.16 -13.00
C ASN A 155 -39.74 9.99 -12.20
N LEU A 156 -38.94 9.51 -11.25
CA LEU A 156 -39.31 8.50 -10.27
C LEU A 156 -39.15 9.09 -8.86
N SER A 157 -40.25 9.13 -8.11
CA SER A 157 -40.22 9.33 -6.66
C SER A 157 -40.56 8.04 -5.95
N ASN A 158 -39.70 7.60 -5.04
CA ASN A 158 -39.85 6.36 -4.29
C ASN A 158 -39.55 6.54 -2.79
N ALA A 159 -39.52 7.76 -2.27
CA ALA A 159 -39.30 8.00 -0.85
C ALA A 159 -40.26 7.18 0.05
N GLY A 160 -39.70 6.35 0.94
CA GLY A 160 -40.46 5.42 1.79
C GLY A 160 -41.21 4.30 1.03
N GLY A 161 -41.12 4.27 -0.30
CA GLY A 161 -41.76 3.29 -1.17
C GLY A 161 -40.90 2.05 -1.39
N GLN A 162 -41.53 1.04 -1.97
CA GLN A 162 -40.91 -0.24 -2.30
C GLN A 162 -41.16 -0.59 -3.77
N ILE A 163 -40.10 -0.92 -4.49
CA ILE A 163 -40.15 -1.46 -5.85
C ILE A 163 -39.39 -2.78 -5.82
N GLY A 164 -40.00 -3.87 -6.28
CA GLY A 164 -39.26 -5.13 -6.33
C GLY A 164 -39.77 -6.15 -7.31
N ALA A 165 -38.87 -7.01 -7.76
CA ALA A 165 -39.19 -8.14 -8.60
C ALA A 165 -38.65 -9.45 -8.01
N GLY A 166 -39.50 -10.47 -7.96
CA GLY A 166 -39.11 -11.82 -7.55
C GLY A 166 -40.15 -12.56 -6.73
N SER A 167 -40.02 -13.88 -6.76
CA SER A 167 -40.92 -14.83 -6.09
C SER A 167 -40.12 -16.01 -5.51
N ALA A 168 -40.55 -16.51 -4.35
CA ALA A 168 -39.92 -17.67 -3.70
C ALA A 168 -40.09 -18.97 -4.52
N ILE A 169 -41.09 -19.01 -5.40
CA ILE A 169 -41.45 -20.17 -6.23
C ILE A 169 -40.88 -20.12 -7.66
N GLY A 170 -40.06 -19.11 -7.97
CA GLY A 170 -39.41 -18.94 -9.27
C GLY A 170 -39.88 -17.70 -10.03
N GLY A 171 -38.94 -17.09 -10.75
CA GLY A 171 -39.09 -15.89 -11.57
C GLY A 171 -37.74 -15.24 -11.77
N ALA A 172 -37.53 -14.55 -12.90
CA ALA A 172 -36.24 -13.88 -13.13
C ALA A 172 -35.94 -12.91 -11.99
N GLY A 173 -36.94 -12.11 -11.58
CA GLY A 173 -36.80 -11.14 -10.50
C GLY A 173 -35.92 -9.96 -10.90
N ASP A 174 -36.12 -9.48 -12.12
CA ASP A 174 -35.38 -8.36 -12.69
C ASP A 174 -36.10 -7.04 -12.43
N VAL A 175 -35.37 -6.03 -11.97
CA VAL A 175 -35.84 -4.64 -11.90
C VAL A 175 -35.02 -3.81 -12.87
N VAL A 176 -35.66 -3.26 -13.89
CA VAL A 176 -35.04 -2.42 -14.91
C VAL A 176 -35.70 -1.04 -14.89
N ILE A 177 -34.93 -0.02 -14.58
CA ILE A 177 -35.40 1.35 -14.43
C ILE A 177 -34.53 2.28 -15.27
N ASP A 178 -35.16 2.99 -16.19
CA ASP A 178 -34.56 4.09 -16.95
C ASP A 178 -35.32 5.37 -16.62
N THR A 179 -34.66 6.30 -15.94
CA THR A 179 -35.26 7.58 -15.53
C THR A 179 -34.30 8.75 -15.70
N VAL A 180 -34.85 9.94 -15.93
CA VAL A 180 -34.03 11.16 -15.90
C VAL A 180 -33.77 11.58 -14.46
N GLY A 181 -34.82 11.68 -13.65
CA GLY A 181 -34.73 12.02 -12.23
C GLY A 181 -35.13 10.86 -11.33
N PHE A 182 -34.36 10.65 -10.25
CA PHE A 182 -34.68 9.75 -9.16
C PHE A 182 -34.44 10.48 -7.84
N ASP A 183 -35.42 10.46 -6.93
CA ASP A 183 -35.30 11.11 -5.61
C ASP A 183 -34.29 10.43 -4.68
N GLY A 184 -33.84 9.22 -5.03
CA GLY A 184 -32.87 8.48 -4.24
C GLY A 184 -33.44 7.94 -2.93
N GLY A 185 -34.75 7.73 -2.83
CA GLY A 185 -35.40 7.24 -1.61
C GLY A 185 -36.00 5.84 -1.72
N GLY A 186 -36.25 5.24 -0.55
CA GLY A 186 -36.96 3.97 -0.42
C GLY A 186 -36.16 2.74 -0.84
N SER A 187 -36.85 1.62 -1.01
CA SER A 187 -36.23 0.33 -1.32
C SER A 187 -36.49 -0.09 -2.76
N ILE A 188 -35.43 -0.57 -3.43
CA ILE A 188 -35.49 -1.23 -4.73
C ILE A 188 -34.75 -2.56 -4.65
N LEU A 189 -35.49 -3.66 -4.82
CA LEU A 189 -35.02 -5.02 -4.59
C LEU A 189 -35.19 -5.90 -5.83
N ALA A 190 -34.10 -6.46 -6.33
CA ALA A 190 -34.12 -7.46 -7.40
C ALA A 190 -33.59 -8.81 -6.92
N GLN A 191 -34.22 -9.91 -7.35
CA GLN A 191 -33.70 -11.25 -7.05
C GLN A 191 -32.54 -11.66 -7.97
N ASN A 192 -32.49 -11.14 -9.21
CA ASN A 192 -31.44 -11.50 -10.18
C ASN A 192 -30.71 -10.30 -10.75
N LEU A 193 -31.42 -9.30 -11.29
CA LEU A 193 -30.80 -8.13 -11.90
C LEU A 193 -31.48 -6.86 -11.45
N LEU A 194 -30.71 -5.95 -10.87
CA LEU A 194 -31.07 -4.54 -10.77
C LEU A 194 -30.32 -3.77 -11.86
N ASP A 195 -31.01 -3.27 -12.88
CA ASP A 195 -30.43 -2.35 -13.87
C ASP A 195 -31.06 -0.97 -13.71
N LEU A 196 -30.29 -0.03 -13.18
CA LEU A 196 -30.71 1.33 -12.90
C LEU A 196 -29.92 2.30 -13.77
N THR A 197 -30.60 2.92 -14.72
CA THR A 197 -30.07 4.00 -15.56
C THR A 197 -30.69 5.32 -15.14
N LEU A 198 -29.85 6.24 -14.67
CA LEU A 198 -30.18 7.59 -14.23
C LEU A 198 -29.51 8.59 -15.17
N ARG A 199 -30.27 9.46 -15.83
CA ARG A 199 -29.68 10.40 -16.83
C ARG A 199 -29.12 11.69 -16.22
N SER A 200 -29.26 11.90 -14.91
CA SER A 200 -28.72 13.03 -14.15
C SER A 200 -27.59 12.63 -13.19
N ASP A 201 -27.10 13.59 -12.39
CA ASP A 201 -26.34 13.30 -11.17
C ASP A 201 -27.18 12.45 -10.20
N TYR A 202 -26.52 11.64 -9.39
CA TYR A 202 -27.16 10.82 -8.36
C TYR A 202 -26.37 10.85 -7.04
N THR A 203 -27.07 11.09 -5.94
CA THR A 203 -26.52 10.94 -4.57
C THR A 203 -27.24 9.79 -3.88
N HIS A 204 -26.51 8.73 -3.58
CA HIS A 204 -27.01 7.60 -2.83
C HIS A 204 -26.83 7.88 -1.33
N ARG A 205 -27.93 8.16 -0.63
CA ARG A 205 -27.96 8.55 0.79
C ARG A 205 -28.49 7.41 1.65
N ALA A 206 -28.29 7.52 2.96
CA ALA A 206 -28.93 6.63 3.93
C ALA A 206 -30.47 6.69 3.79
N GLY A 207 -31.14 5.54 3.93
CA GLY A 207 -32.58 5.39 3.70
C GLY A 207 -32.97 5.03 2.26
N ALA A 208 -31.98 4.85 1.38
CA ALA A 208 -32.13 4.28 0.06
C ALA A 208 -31.54 2.86 0.07
N ASP A 209 -32.40 1.83 0.00
CA ASP A 209 -31.95 0.44 -0.02
C ASP A 209 -31.99 -0.07 -1.46
N LEU A 210 -30.86 0.04 -2.16
CA LEU A 210 -30.71 -0.46 -3.54
C LEU A 210 -29.93 -1.77 -3.52
N PHE A 211 -30.61 -2.89 -3.75
CA PHE A 211 -30.02 -4.21 -3.57
C PHE A 211 -30.42 -5.20 -4.67
N SER A 212 -29.45 -6.03 -5.06
CA SER A 212 -29.67 -7.18 -5.94
C SER A 212 -29.05 -8.44 -5.35
N ASN A 213 -29.85 -9.51 -5.29
CA ASN A 213 -29.37 -10.87 -4.99
C ASN A 213 -28.58 -11.51 -6.15
N GLY A 214 -28.45 -10.83 -7.30
CA GLY A 214 -27.57 -11.24 -8.40
C GLY A 214 -26.66 -10.09 -8.84
N ASP A 215 -26.89 -9.56 -10.04
CA ASP A 215 -26.15 -8.44 -10.62
C ASP A 215 -26.82 -7.10 -10.34
N PHE A 216 -26.02 -6.06 -10.17
CA PHE A 216 -26.47 -4.67 -10.11
C PHE A 216 -25.66 -3.84 -11.10
N ASN A 217 -26.33 -3.32 -12.13
CA ASN A 217 -25.81 -2.32 -13.05
C ASN A 217 -26.34 -0.94 -12.65
N LEU A 218 -25.45 -0.01 -12.30
CA LEU A 218 -25.80 1.39 -12.03
C LEU A 218 -25.13 2.29 -13.07
N ARG A 219 -25.93 2.92 -13.93
CA ARG A 219 -25.47 3.90 -14.93
C ARG A 219 -25.97 5.28 -14.56
N VAL A 220 -25.04 6.20 -14.33
CA VAL A 220 -25.33 7.59 -13.96
C VAL A 220 -24.80 8.50 -15.06
N GLY A 221 -25.67 9.30 -15.67
CA GLY A 221 -25.32 10.22 -16.74
C GLY A 221 -24.38 11.33 -16.28
N GLY A 222 -24.47 11.71 -15.00
CA GLY A 222 -23.61 12.68 -14.35
C GLY A 222 -22.65 12.06 -13.32
N ASN A 223 -22.48 12.74 -12.19
CA ASN A 223 -21.66 12.30 -11.06
C ASN A 223 -22.46 11.41 -10.11
N LEU A 224 -21.81 10.35 -9.62
CA LEU A 224 -22.29 9.53 -8.52
C LEU A 224 -21.60 9.95 -7.22
N VAL A 225 -22.38 10.27 -6.20
CA VAL A 225 -21.90 10.41 -4.82
C VAL A 225 -22.54 9.32 -3.97
N ASN A 226 -21.73 8.39 -3.49
CA ASN A 226 -22.15 7.36 -2.54
C ASN A 226 -21.87 7.80 -1.11
N GLU A 227 -22.92 7.92 -0.30
CA GLU A 227 -22.90 8.24 1.14
C GLU A 227 -23.37 7.05 2.00
N ALA A 228 -23.71 5.91 1.38
CA ALA A 228 -24.25 4.73 2.06
C ALA A 228 -23.69 3.42 1.46
N THR A 229 -24.50 2.34 1.45
CA THR A 229 -24.07 1.01 0.99
C THR A 229 -24.69 0.67 -0.36
N LEU A 230 -23.85 0.50 -1.37
CA LEU A 230 -24.22 -0.11 -2.65
C LEU A 230 -23.74 -1.57 -2.67
N LYS A 231 -24.67 -2.51 -2.82
CA LYS A 231 -24.38 -3.95 -2.71
C LYS A 231 -25.04 -4.78 -3.79
N ALA A 232 -24.30 -5.76 -4.30
CA ALA A 232 -24.81 -6.85 -5.12
C ALA A 232 -24.20 -8.18 -4.66
N ALA A 233 -24.91 -9.30 -4.82
CA ALA A 233 -24.37 -10.60 -4.44
C ALA A 233 -23.31 -11.12 -5.42
N ARG A 234 -23.52 -10.95 -6.74
CA ARG A 234 -22.64 -11.50 -7.79
C ARG A 234 -21.75 -10.44 -8.43
N ARG A 235 -22.33 -9.41 -9.02
CA ARG A 235 -21.56 -8.35 -9.69
C ARG A 235 -22.17 -6.99 -9.47
N LEU A 236 -21.33 -6.01 -9.19
CA LEU A 236 -21.71 -4.60 -9.13
C LEU A 236 -20.92 -3.83 -10.18
N ASP A 237 -21.58 -3.44 -11.25
CA ASP A 237 -21.00 -2.62 -12.33
C ASP A 237 -21.57 -1.19 -12.22
N ILE A 238 -20.69 -0.21 -11.96
CA ILE A 238 -21.05 1.21 -11.85
C ILE A 238 -20.37 2.01 -12.95
N THR A 239 -21.14 2.81 -13.69
CA THR A 239 -20.62 3.75 -14.69
C THR A 239 -21.14 5.16 -14.39
N ALA A 240 -20.23 6.13 -14.29
CA ALA A 240 -20.57 7.54 -14.08
C ALA A 240 -19.50 8.48 -14.67
N SER A 241 -19.78 9.77 -14.75
CA SER A 241 -18.77 10.78 -15.09
C SER A 241 -17.68 10.88 -14.04
N SER A 242 -18.07 10.89 -12.76
CA SER A 242 -17.16 10.76 -11.61
C SER A 242 -17.85 9.92 -10.53
N ILE A 243 -17.09 9.18 -9.75
CA ILE A 243 -17.60 8.35 -8.66
C ILE A 243 -16.91 8.78 -7.37
N ALA A 244 -17.67 9.29 -6.40
CA ALA A 244 -17.18 9.63 -5.07
C ALA A 244 -17.78 8.65 -4.05
N ASN A 245 -16.94 7.86 -3.39
CA ASN A 245 -17.32 7.00 -2.27
C ASN A 245 -16.89 7.67 -0.96
N ARG A 246 -17.83 8.29 -0.26
CA ARG A 246 -17.56 9.10 0.94
C ARG A 246 -17.10 8.25 2.11
N ALA A 247 -16.50 8.90 3.11
CA ALA A 247 -16.14 8.24 4.37
C ALA A 247 -17.38 7.56 5.01
N GLY A 248 -17.22 6.33 5.47
CA GLY A 248 -18.32 5.50 6.00
C GLY A 248 -19.19 4.81 4.94
N ALA A 249 -19.09 5.21 3.67
CA ALA A 249 -19.82 4.58 2.57
C ALA A 249 -19.10 3.31 2.09
N SER A 250 -19.87 2.35 1.59
CA SER A 250 -19.38 1.06 1.11
C SER A 250 -19.92 0.71 -0.28
N ILE A 251 -19.04 0.18 -1.13
CA ILE A 251 -19.37 -0.41 -2.43
C ILE A 251 -18.85 -1.84 -2.39
N LEU A 252 -19.72 -2.85 -2.45
CA LEU A 252 -19.30 -4.24 -2.28
C LEU A 252 -20.09 -5.23 -3.13
N SER A 253 -19.38 -6.23 -3.66
CA SER A 253 -19.97 -7.41 -4.30
C SER A 253 -18.95 -8.55 -4.39
N ASN A 254 -19.30 -9.66 -5.03
CA ASN A 254 -18.29 -10.63 -5.43
C ASN A 254 -17.37 -10.04 -6.52
N ASP A 255 -17.91 -9.56 -7.64
CA ASP A 255 -17.14 -8.85 -8.68
C ASP A 255 -17.55 -7.38 -8.79
N THR A 256 -16.66 -6.46 -8.43
CA THR A 256 -16.96 -5.02 -8.46
C THR A 256 -16.21 -4.34 -9.62
N ARG A 257 -16.93 -3.60 -10.48
CA ARG A 257 -16.34 -2.79 -11.55
C ARG A 257 -16.83 -1.36 -11.48
N LEU A 258 -15.89 -0.42 -11.36
CA LEU A 258 -16.17 1.01 -11.37
C LEU A 258 -15.54 1.65 -12.62
N ASN A 259 -16.36 2.28 -13.43
CA ASN A 259 -15.94 3.06 -14.59
C ASN A 259 -16.34 4.52 -14.38
N GLY A 260 -15.40 5.32 -13.86
CA GLY A 260 -15.55 6.76 -13.70
C GLY A 260 -14.87 7.46 -14.86
N GLY A 261 -15.59 8.16 -15.73
CA GLY A 261 -14.98 8.81 -16.90
C GLY A 261 -13.80 9.74 -16.53
N ASN A 262 -13.94 10.50 -15.45
CA ASN A 262 -12.94 11.45 -14.96
C ASN A 262 -12.24 10.94 -13.70
N VAL A 263 -12.97 10.83 -12.59
CA VAL A 263 -12.39 10.58 -11.27
C VAL A 263 -13.12 9.46 -10.55
N ILE A 264 -12.36 8.59 -9.90
CA ILE A 264 -12.84 7.76 -8.79
C ILE A 264 -12.15 8.28 -7.52
N ASP A 265 -12.93 8.82 -6.60
CA ASP A 265 -12.47 9.31 -5.29
C ASP A 265 -13.03 8.42 -4.18
N ASN A 266 -12.15 7.73 -3.47
CA ASN A 266 -12.52 6.82 -2.39
C ASN A 266 -11.99 7.31 -1.05
N ALA A 267 -12.90 7.70 -0.16
CA ALA A 267 -12.66 7.89 1.26
C ALA A 267 -13.31 6.79 2.13
N GLY A 268 -14.19 5.97 1.54
CA GLY A 268 -14.88 4.85 2.19
C GLY A 268 -14.22 3.49 1.90
N SER A 269 -15.05 2.46 1.76
CA SER A 269 -14.64 1.10 1.40
C SER A 269 -15.16 0.71 0.00
N ILE A 270 -14.27 0.18 -0.85
CA ILE A 270 -14.61 -0.46 -2.12
C ILE A 270 -14.06 -1.89 -2.06
N SER A 271 -14.95 -2.88 -2.24
CA SER A 271 -14.59 -4.29 -2.09
C SER A 271 -15.12 -5.16 -3.24
N GLY A 272 -14.34 -6.17 -3.64
CA GLY A 272 -14.75 -7.22 -4.56
C GLY A 272 -14.11 -8.56 -4.20
N ASN A 273 -14.86 -9.51 -3.64
CA ASN A 273 -14.30 -10.80 -3.17
C ASN A 273 -13.54 -11.57 -4.27
N GLY A 274 -14.07 -11.55 -5.49
CA GLY A 274 -13.47 -12.09 -6.71
C GLY A 274 -12.60 -11.07 -7.43
N ALA A 275 -13.13 -10.41 -8.46
CA ALA A 275 -12.41 -9.38 -9.20
C ALA A 275 -12.85 -7.97 -8.77
N LEU A 276 -11.89 -7.05 -8.66
CA LEU A 276 -12.12 -5.61 -8.49
C LEU A 276 -11.41 -4.84 -9.61
N SER A 277 -12.18 -4.10 -10.41
CA SER A 277 -11.65 -3.29 -11.52
C SER A 277 -12.05 -1.83 -11.38
N LEU A 278 -11.06 -0.93 -11.48
CA LEU A 278 -11.26 0.51 -11.47
C LEU A 278 -10.73 1.12 -12.76
N VAL A 279 -11.55 1.91 -13.45
CA VAL A 279 -11.16 2.61 -14.68
C VAL A 279 -11.55 4.08 -14.56
N ALA A 280 -10.57 4.98 -14.63
CA ALA A 280 -10.79 6.44 -14.62
C ALA A 280 -9.57 7.24 -15.10
N ASN A 281 -9.73 8.53 -15.43
CA ASN A 281 -8.55 9.39 -15.69
C ASN A 281 -7.68 9.55 -14.44
N SER A 282 -8.29 9.68 -13.26
CA SER A 282 -7.60 9.69 -11.97
C SER A 282 -8.32 8.84 -10.93
N VAL A 283 -7.56 8.13 -10.11
CA VAL A 283 -8.05 7.40 -8.93
C VAL A 283 -7.38 7.96 -7.69
N TYR A 284 -8.17 8.45 -6.75
CA TYR A 284 -7.73 8.91 -5.43
C TYR A 284 -8.26 7.96 -4.36
N ASN A 285 -7.38 7.45 -3.51
CA ASN A 285 -7.74 6.58 -2.41
C ASN A 285 -7.19 7.14 -1.09
N THR A 286 -8.09 7.50 -0.20
CA THR A 286 -7.81 7.83 1.20
C THR A 286 -8.45 6.82 2.18
N GLY A 287 -9.30 5.93 1.67
CA GLY A 287 -9.92 4.83 2.40
C GLY A 287 -9.36 3.45 2.02
N SER A 288 -10.25 2.47 1.88
CA SER A 288 -9.88 1.07 1.61
C SER A 288 -10.40 0.62 0.25
N ILE A 289 -9.52 0.05 -0.58
CA ILE A 289 -9.84 -0.62 -1.84
C ILE A 289 -9.26 -2.02 -1.75
N VAL A 290 -10.10 -3.05 -1.68
CA VAL A 290 -9.65 -4.43 -1.48
C VAL A 290 -10.40 -5.39 -2.41
N GLY A 291 -9.70 -6.33 -3.04
CA GLY A 291 -10.39 -7.40 -3.74
C GLY A 291 -9.60 -8.69 -3.85
N GLY A 292 -10.17 -9.70 -4.51
CA GLY A 292 -9.45 -10.91 -4.88
C GLY A 292 -8.32 -10.55 -5.85
N ASN A 293 -8.62 -10.40 -7.14
CA ASN A 293 -7.70 -9.78 -8.08
C ASN A 293 -8.06 -8.31 -8.28
N VAL A 294 -7.09 -7.41 -8.12
CA VAL A 294 -7.30 -5.96 -8.28
C VAL A 294 -6.67 -5.48 -9.58
N THR A 295 -7.45 -4.78 -10.40
CA THR A 295 -6.95 -4.07 -11.58
C THR A 295 -7.34 -2.60 -11.49
N VAL A 296 -6.36 -1.71 -11.65
CA VAL A 296 -6.58 -0.26 -11.75
C VAL A 296 -6.03 0.21 -13.08
N ASN A 297 -6.87 0.80 -13.93
CA ASN A 297 -6.46 1.42 -15.18
C ASN A 297 -6.73 2.92 -15.11
N THR A 298 -5.65 3.71 -15.04
CA THR A 298 -5.78 5.15 -14.84
C THR A 298 -4.61 5.96 -15.42
N GLY A 299 -4.82 7.27 -15.55
CA GLY A 299 -3.72 8.22 -15.81
C GLY A 299 -2.91 8.42 -14.54
N THR A 300 -3.58 8.85 -13.46
CA THR A 300 -2.97 9.13 -12.16
C THR A 300 -3.59 8.29 -11.06
N LEU A 301 -2.76 7.59 -10.28
CA LEU A 301 -3.18 6.89 -9.06
C LEU A 301 -2.53 7.54 -7.84
N VAL A 302 -3.35 8.03 -6.91
CA VAL A 302 -2.89 8.51 -5.60
C VAL A 302 -3.48 7.63 -4.51
N ASN A 303 -2.61 6.97 -3.76
CA ASN A 303 -2.96 6.20 -2.57
C ASN A 303 -2.37 6.90 -1.35
N GLY A 304 -3.23 7.38 -0.45
CA GLY A 304 -2.87 8.11 0.75
C GLY A 304 -3.21 9.60 0.75
N ALA A 305 -3.48 10.11 1.95
CA ALA A 305 -3.69 11.52 2.21
C ALA A 305 -2.36 12.31 2.20
N ASP A 306 -2.44 13.64 2.20
CA ASP A 306 -1.27 14.49 2.45
C ASP A 306 -1.21 14.90 3.91
N PHE A 307 -0.17 14.46 4.63
CA PHE A 307 0.04 14.84 6.02
C PHE A 307 1.02 16.01 6.20
N GLY A 308 1.37 16.75 5.14
CA GLY A 308 2.28 17.91 5.21
C GLY A 308 3.65 17.61 5.85
N GLY A 309 4.10 18.42 6.82
CA GLY A 309 5.38 18.20 7.52
C GLY A 309 5.33 17.22 8.70
N ALA A 310 4.19 16.60 8.98
CA ALA A 310 4.01 15.77 10.17
C ALA A 310 4.85 14.48 10.12
N THR A 311 5.61 14.19 11.18
CA THR A 311 6.42 12.97 11.27
C THR A 311 5.76 11.86 12.09
N ASP A 312 4.91 12.21 13.07
CA ASP A 312 4.40 11.29 14.11
C ASP A 312 2.90 11.00 13.93
N ASN A 313 2.50 10.51 12.75
CA ASN A 313 1.08 10.35 12.43
C ASN A 313 0.57 8.92 12.68
N VAL A 314 -0.40 8.76 13.60
CA VAL A 314 -1.10 7.48 13.83
C VAL A 314 -1.79 6.96 12.56
N ALA A 315 -2.12 7.83 11.61
CA ALA A 315 -2.77 7.48 10.34
C ALA A 315 -1.82 6.98 9.23
N TYR A 316 -0.52 6.76 9.48
CA TYR A 316 0.34 6.09 8.48
C TYR A 316 -0.25 4.73 8.11
N GLY A 317 -0.45 4.51 6.81
CA GLY A 317 -1.06 3.29 6.28
C GLY A 317 -2.59 3.26 6.39
N SER A 318 -3.25 4.39 6.67
CA SER A 318 -4.72 4.46 6.74
C SER A 318 -5.38 4.15 5.40
N ALA A 319 -4.80 4.64 4.30
CA ALA A 319 -5.22 4.28 2.96
C ALA A 319 -4.61 2.93 2.56
N LEU A 320 -5.48 2.02 2.13
CA LEU A 320 -5.13 0.67 1.71
C LEU A 320 -5.61 0.42 0.28
N LEU A 321 -4.68 -0.03 -0.56
CA LEU A 321 -4.98 -0.73 -1.81
C LEU A 321 -4.49 -2.17 -1.65
N GLY A 322 -5.42 -3.12 -1.50
CA GLY A 322 -5.14 -4.51 -1.10
C GLY A 322 -5.67 -5.54 -2.08
N SER A 323 -4.96 -6.66 -2.23
CA SER A 323 -5.40 -7.80 -3.04
C SER A 323 -5.11 -9.14 -2.36
N THR A 324 -6.06 -10.08 -2.35
CA THR A 324 -5.81 -11.45 -1.87
C THR A 324 -5.30 -12.39 -2.98
N GLY A 325 -5.33 -11.94 -4.23
CA GLY A 325 -4.74 -12.55 -5.41
C GLY A 325 -3.69 -11.62 -6.03
N ASN A 326 -3.71 -11.46 -7.37
CA ASN A 326 -2.78 -10.58 -8.07
C ASN A 326 -3.31 -9.15 -8.20
N MET A 327 -2.39 -8.18 -8.24
CA MET A 327 -2.67 -6.77 -8.44
C MET A 327 -1.99 -6.23 -9.70
N ASN A 328 -2.78 -5.65 -10.60
CA ASN A 328 -2.30 -4.99 -11.81
C ASN A 328 -2.64 -3.49 -11.76
N LEU A 329 -1.62 -2.65 -11.65
CA LEU A 329 -1.73 -1.20 -11.62
C LEU A 329 -1.25 -0.63 -12.96
N ILE A 330 -2.18 -0.45 -13.88
CA ILE A 330 -1.94 0.14 -15.19
C ILE A 330 -2.11 1.65 -15.08
N VAL A 331 -1.00 2.34 -14.84
CA VAL A 331 -0.95 3.78 -14.55
C VAL A 331 -0.10 4.47 -15.61
N ARG A 332 -0.71 5.33 -16.43
CA ARG A 332 -0.02 5.98 -17.56
C ARG A 332 0.97 7.05 -17.10
N ASP A 333 0.55 7.93 -16.19
CA ASP A 333 1.26 9.16 -15.90
C ASP A 333 2.02 9.07 -14.56
N GLN A 334 1.30 8.94 -13.44
CA GLN A 334 1.92 8.95 -12.12
C GLN A 334 1.20 8.03 -11.12
N LEU A 335 1.97 7.20 -10.43
CA LEU A 335 1.56 6.54 -9.19
C LEU A 335 2.21 7.24 -8.00
N LEU A 336 1.42 7.76 -7.08
CA LEU A 336 1.87 8.27 -5.78
C LEU A 336 1.29 7.40 -4.67
N ASN A 337 2.15 6.62 -4.02
CA ASN A 337 1.82 5.94 -2.77
C ASN A 337 2.47 6.72 -1.63
N ARG A 338 1.68 7.49 -0.89
CA ARG A 338 2.17 8.41 0.14
C ARG A 338 1.59 8.04 1.49
N ASP A 339 2.46 7.76 2.45
CA ASP A 339 2.05 7.45 3.82
C ASP A 339 0.97 6.35 3.89
N ALA A 340 0.95 5.44 2.91
CA ALA A 340 -0.13 4.51 2.63
C ALA A 340 0.40 3.12 2.23
N ARG A 341 -0.48 2.12 2.16
CA ARG A 341 -0.12 0.74 1.85
C ARG A 341 -0.72 0.28 0.52
N ILE A 342 0.14 -0.30 -0.31
CA ILE A 342 -0.24 -1.13 -1.46
C ILE A 342 0.24 -2.55 -1.13
N PHE A 343 -0.70 -3.50 -1.06
CA PHE A 343 -0.41 -4.85 -0.58
C PHE A 343 -1.08 -5.93 -1.43
N SER A 344 -0.38 -7.05 -1.66
CA SER A 344 -0.94 -8.22 -2.34
C SER A 344 -0.43 -9.54 -1.74
N LEU A 345 -1.33 -10.52 -1.55
CA LEU A 345 -0.93 -11.90 -1.25
C LEU A 345 -0.41 -12.65 -2.49
N GLY A 346 -0.61 -12.11 -3.69
CA GLY A 346 -0.07 -12.60 -4.95
C GLY A 346 1.04 -11.69 -5.48
N ASN A 347 1.06 -11.48 -6.80
CA ASN A 347 2.02 -10.60 -7.44
C ASN A 347 1.48 -9.17 -7.61
N ILE A 348 2.38 -8.19 -7.62
CA ILE A 348 2.06 -6.80 -8.01
C ILE A 348 2.77 -6.51 -9.34
N ALA A 349 2.02 -6.02 -10.33
CA ALA A 349 2.56 -5.48 -11.57
C ALA A 349 2.16 -4.01 -11.74
N ILE A 350 3.12 -3.13 -12.01
CA ILE A 350 2.91 -1.68 -12.20
C ILE A 350 3.53 -1.27 -13.54
N GLY A 351 2.75 -0.67 -14.43
CA GLY A 351 3.21 -0.19 -15.73
C GLY A 351 2.22 0.73 -16.43
N GLY A 352 2.60 1.30 -17.58
CA GLY A 352 1.76 2.23 -18.35
C GLY A 352 0.75 1.55 -19.25
N ALA A 353 1.03 0.31 -19.67
CA ALA A 353 0.16 -0.52 -20.49
C ALA A 353 0.55 -2.00 -20.36
N GLN A 354 -0.41 -2.87 -20.66
CA GLN A 354 -0.28 -4.32 -20.64
C GLN A 354 -0.91 -4.91 -21.91
N ASP A 355 -0.31 -5.96 -22.47
CA ASP A 355 -0.91 -6.69 -23.58
C ASP A 355 -1.99 -7.68 -23.12
N GLY A 356 -2.66 -8.36 -24.07
CA GLY A 356 -3.68 -9.35 -23.75
C GLY A 356 -3.16 -10.62 -23.03
N GLY A 357 -1.84 -10.83 -23.01
CA GLY A 357 -1.19 -11.94 -22.30
C GLY A 357 -0.75 -11.58 -20.88
N GLY A 358 -0.92 -10.32 -20.46
CA GLY A 358 -0.52 -9.86 -19.14
C GLY A 358 0.92 -9.32 -19.06
N THR A 359 1.63 -9.19 -20.18
CA THR A 359 2.99 -8.63 -20.21
C THR A 359 2.92 -7.12 -20.21
N LEU A 360 3.75 -6.46 -19.38
CA LEU A 360 3.88 -5.00 -19.43
C LEU A 360 4.59 -4.57 -20.72
N VAL A 361 3.98 -3.65 -21.45
CA VAL A 361 4.46 -3.17 -22.76
C VAL A 361 4.79 -1.68 -22.77
N ALA A 362 4.47 -0.95 -21.71
CA ALA A 362 4.87 0.43 -21.53
C ALA A 362 5.21 0.73 -20.07
N ARG A 363 6.10 1.71 -19.86
CA ARG A 363 6.43 2.24 -18.54
C ARG A 363 5.39 3.26 -18.09
N THR A 364 5.07 3.27 -16.79
CA THR A 364 4.44 4.42 -16.13
C THR A 364 5.39 5.62 -16.20
N GLY A 365 4.88 6.85 -16.19
CA GLY A 365 5.73 8.04 -16.07
C GLY A 365 6.58 8.01 -14.79
N VAL A 366 5.97 8.26 -13.64
CA VAL A 366 6.67 8.26 -12.34
C VAL A 366 5.95 7.39 -11.32
N VAL A 367 6.71 6.60 -10.57
CA VAL A 367 6.23 5.90 -9.36
C VAL A 367 6.91 6.53 -8.15
N ASN A 368 6.14 7.18 -7.29
CA ASN A 368 6.60 7.77 -6.04
C ASN A 368 6.07 6.94 -4.87
N ASN A 369 6.95 6.19 -4.21
CA ASN A 369 6.68 5.60 -2.91
C ASN A 369 7.28 6.48 -1.82
N LEU A 370 6.42 7.25 -1.15
CA LEU A 370 6.77 8.37 -0.31
C LEU A 370 6.35 8.10 1.14
N SER A 371 7.25 7.56 1.95
CA SER A 371 6.91 7.04 3.29
C SER A 371 5.73 6.06 3.31
N GLY A 372 5.45 5.43 2.16
CA GLY A 372 4.47 4.37 1.99
C GLY A 372 5.12 2.99 1.84
N SER A 373 4.30 1.95 1.82
CA SER A 373 4.74 0.58 1.53
C SER A 373 4.09 0.01 0.27
N ILE A 374 4.89 -0.68 -0.55
CA ILE A 374 4.46 -1.50 -1.68
C ILE A 374 4.97 -2.91 -1.43
N GLU A 375 4.08 -3.83 -1.10
CA GLU A 375 4.45 -5.13 -0.55
C GLU A 375 3.67 -6.28 -1.20
N ALA A 376 4.38 -7.35 -1.54
CA ALA A 376 3.77 -8.56 -2.11
C ALA A 376 4.32 -9.82 -1.44
N ASP A 377 3.47 -10.80 -1.14
CA ASP A 377 3.94 -12.14 -0.79
C ASP A 377 4.54 -12.85 -2.01
N GLY A 378 4.03 -12.54 -3.21
CA GLY A 378 4.59 -12.95 -4.49
C GLY A 378 5.71 -12.02 -4.97
N SER A 379 5.81 -11.84 -6.28
CA SER A 379 6.81 -10.98 -6.92
C SER A 379 6.25 -9.58 -7.18
N ILE A 380 7.14 -8.59 -7.23
CA ILE A 380 6.83 -7.22 -7.64
C ILE A 380 7.51 -6.94 -8.98
N LEU A 381 6.72 -6.43 -9.92
CA LEU A 381 7.17 -5.95 -11.22
C LEU A 381 6.82 -4.48 -11.37
N ILE A 382 7.81 -3.62 -11.62
CA ILE A 382 7.58 -2.18 -11.85
C ILE A 382 8.30 -1.73 -13.11
N ALA A 383 7.54 -1.28 -14.10
CA ALA A 383 8.03 -0.59 -15.28
C ALA A 383 7.66 0.89 -15.19
N ALA A 384 8.63 1.76 -14.90
CA ALA A 384 8.44 3.20 -14.76
C ALA A 384 9.59 3.98 -15.40
N ASN A 385 9.40 5.20 -15.89
CA ASN A 385 10.55 6.02 -16.32
C ASN A 385 11.40 6.41 -15.11
N GLN A 386 10.74 6.72 -14.00
CA GLN A 386 11.39 7.02 -12.72
C GLN A 386 10.63 6.36 -11.56
N LEU A 387 11.35 5.62 -10.72
CA LEU A 387 10.89 5.10 -9.43
C LEU A 387 11.63 5.83 -8.31
N ASN A 388 10.89 6.53 -7.45
CA ASN A 388 11.42 7.17 -6.26
C ASN A 388 10.88 6.48 -5.02
N ASN A 389 11.73 5.79 -4.27
CA ASN A 389 11.44 5.25 -2.96
C ASN A 389 12.16 6.11 -1.90
N ARG A 390 11.40 6.91 -1.16
CA ARG A 390 12.00 7.92 -0.27
C ARG A 390 11.12 8.21 0.94
N ARG A 391 11.74 8.83 1.95
CA ARG A 391 11.02 9.48 3.04
C ARG A 391 10.39 10.79 2.57
N ARG A 392 9.24 11.11 3.14
CA ARG A 392 8.52 12.35 2.91
C ARG A 392 9.14 13.54 3.62
N VAL A 393 9.50 13.33 4.88
CA VAL A 393 10.07 14.35 5.76
C VAL A 393 11.42 13.84 6.27
N VAL A 394 12.43 14.67 6.11
CA VAL A 394 13.78 14.49 6.67
C VAL A 394 14.26 15.89 7.04
N ASN A 395 14.36 16.17 8.34
CA ASN A 395 14.79 17.46 8.85
C ASN A 395 16.09 17.29 9.64
N THR A 396 16.99 18.24 9.49
CA THR A 396 18.28 18.27 10.17
C THR A 396 18.45 19.60 10.91
N THR A 397 19.24 19.59 11.98
CA THR A 397 19.58 20.79 12.76
C THR A 397 21.07 20.80 13.03
N SER A 398 21.72 21.95 12.81
CA SER A 398 23.12 22.13 13.19
C SER A 398 23.20 22.47 14.67
N VAL A 399 23.92 21.63 15.43
CA VAL A 399 24.15 21.79 16.86
C VAL A 399 25.63 22.10 17.07
N SER A 400 25.93 23.14 17.84
CA SER A 400 27.28 23.36 18.36
C SER A 400 27.49 22.45 19.55
N THR A 401 28.48 21.58 19.47
CA THR A 401 28.92 20.72 20.57
C THR A 401 30.22 21.21 21.19
N ASP A 402 30.71 22.39 20.77
CA ASP A 402 31.87 23.03 21.35
C ASP A 402 31.57 23.38 22.83
N PRO A 403 32.24 22.76 23.81
CA PRO A 403 32.02 23.05 25.22
C PRO A 403 32.50 24.47 25.60
N GLY A 404 33.25 25.15 24.71
CA GLY A 404 33.78 26.48 24.97
C GLY A 404 34.85 26.53 26.07
N SER A 405 35.19 25.39 26.69
CA SER A 405 36.33 25.26 27.59
C SER A 405 37.58 24.88 26.80
N ASP A 406 38.66 25.63 27.01
CA ASP A 406 39.99 25.37 26.48
C ASP A 406 40.72 24.25 27.27
N ASP A 407 39.99 23.25 27.75
CA ASP A 407 40.56 22.18 28.56
C ASP A 407 41.56 21.37 27.72
N VAL A 408 42.83 21.44 28.09
CA VAL A 408 43.91 20.72 27.43
C VAL A 408 43.87 19.27 27.92
N TYR A 409 43.37 18.35 27.09
CA TYR A 409 43.26 16.92 27.41
C TYR A 409 44.37 16.12 26.70
N SER A 410 45.07 15.25 27.41
CA SER A 410 46.17 14.44 26.87
C SER A 410 45.84 12.96 26.64
N GLY A 411 44.61 12.49 26.89
CA GLY A 411 44.24 11.07 26.77
C GLY A 411 43.97 10.54 25.35
N GLY A 412 44.42 11.24 24.31
CA GLY A 412 44.21 10.89 22.90
C GLY A 412 45.12 9.76 22.37
N GLU A 413 45.27 9.69 21.05
CA GLU A 413 46.22 8.75 20.43
C GLU A 413 47.65 9.29 20.57
N LEU A 414 48.56 8.51 21.15
CA LEU A 414 49.98 8.87 21.23
C LEU A 414 50.59 8.85 19.83
N ILE A 415 50.98 10.02 19.31
CA ILE A 415 51.61 10.16 17.99
C ILE A 415 53.13 10.25 18.07
N GLU A 416 53.67 10.70 19.21
CA GLU A 416 55.12 10.74 19.44
C GLU A 416 55.45 10.56 20.93
N GLY A 417 56.15 9.48 21.29
CA GLY A 417 56.63 9.27 22.66
C GLY A 417 57.79 10.21 23.02
N LYS A 418 57.72 10.86 24.18
CA LYS A 418 58.79 11.71 24.73
C LYS A 418 59.35 11.08 26.00
N ALA A 419 60.55 11.51 26.39
CA ALA A 419 61.14 11.08 27.65
C ALA A 419 60.70 11.99 28.80
N ILE A 420 60.65 11.44 30.02
CA ILE A 420 60.53 12.21 31.26
C ILE A 420 61.72 13.16 31.34
N ARG A 421 61.49 14.41 31.74
CA ARG A 421 62.52 15.45 31.86
C ARG A 421 62.81 15.72 33.34
N ASN A 422 64.01 16.16 33.69
CA ASN A 422 64.29 16.73 35.01
C ASN A 422 64.08 18.26 34.99
N LEU A 423 64.24 18.94 36.13
CA LEU A 423 64.14 20.41 36.24
C LEU A 423 65.11 21.21 35.33
N GLN A 424 66.11 20.53 34.74
CA GLN A 424 67.08 21.12 33.80
C GLN A 424 66.76 20.74 32.33
N GLY A 425 65.63 20.08 32.08
CA GLY A 425 65.18 19.64 30.75
C GLY A 425 65.88 18.38 30.21
N ALA A 426 66.75 17.74 30.99
CA ALA A 426 67.47 16.53 30.58
C ALA A 426 66.65 15.25 30.82
N ARG A 427 66.93 14.19 30.04
CA ARG A 427 66.24 12.90 30.16
C ARG A 427 66.43 12.28 31.55
N ALA A 428 65.32 11.99 32.22
CA ALA A 428 65.28 11.43 33.57
C ALA A 428 64.77 9.96 33.52
N PRO A 429 65.62 8.95 33.78
CA PRO A 429 65.26 7.54 33.65
C PRO A 429 64.60 6.98 34.92
N TYR A 430 63.66 7.71 35.53
CA TYR A 430 62.94 7.26 36.72
C TYR A 430 61.64 6.54 36.35
N PRO A 431 61.20 5.53 37.13
CA PRO A 431 59.95 4.83 36.87
C PRO A 431 58.75 5.73 37.16
N TYR A 432 57.95 5.99 36.13
CA TYR A 432 56.72 6.79 36.22
C TYR A 432 55.49 5.88 36.00
N THR A 433 54.48 6.08 36.83
CA THR A 433 53.22 5.32 36.80
C THR A 433 52.08 6.27 36.51
N GLY A 434 51.90 6.63 35.24
CA GLY A 434 50.84 7.51 34.75
C GLY A 434 50.81 7.54 33.22
N LEU A 435 50.20 8.55 32.61
CA LEU A 435 50.07 8.68 31.16
C LEU A 435 51.46 8.90 30.51
N ALA A 436 51.86 8.08 29.54
CA ALA A 436 53.21 8.15 29.00
C ALA A 436 53.55 9.58 28.49
N PRO A 437 54.71 10.17 28.81
CA PRO A 437 55.06 11.49 28.29
C PRO A 437 55.14 11.44 26.77
N GLY A 438 54.57 12.44 26.08
CA GLY A 438 54.45 12.36 24.64
C GLY A 438 53.50 13.39 24.04
N ILE A 439 53.47 13.44 22.72
CA ILE A 439 52.48 14.21 21.98
C ILE A 439 51.30 13.30 21.69
N TYR A 440 50.13 13.72 22.15
CA TYR A 440 48.85 13.07 21.96
C TYR A 440 47.98 13.86 21.01
N ARG A 441 47.26 13.15 20.16
CA ARG A 441 46.32 13.73 19.21
C ARG A 441 44.89 13.44 19.65
N ASN A 442 44.12 14.51 19.81
CA ASN A 442 42.72 14.44 20.21
C ASN A 442 41.81 14.83 19.06
N TYR A 443 40.62 14.23 19.05
CA TYR A 443 39.56 14.54 18.11
C TYR A 443 38.30 14.90 18.88
N GLN A 444 37.75 16.07 18.62
CA GLN A 444 36.54 16.56 19.29
C GLN A 444 35.56 17.08 18.26
N VAL A 445 34.32 16.58 18.27
CA VAL A 445 33.25 17.16 17.45
C VAL A 445 32.85 18.49 18.07
N ILE A 446 32.98 19.58 17.33
CA ILE A 446 32.66 20.95 17.80
C ILE A 446 31.39 21.51 17.16
N GLN A 447 30.99 20.97 16.01
CA GLN A 447 29.74 21.29 15.35
C GLN A 447 29.25 20.03 14.62
N GLN A 448 27.95 19.76 14.69
CA GLN A 448 27.37 18.57 14.07
C GLN A 448 25.97 18.87 13.52
N GLU A 449 25.70 18.46 12.29
CA GLU A 449 24.33 18.31 11.81
C GLU A 449 23.73 17.04 12.40
N GLN A 450 22.58 17.15 13.06
CA GLN A 450 21.86 16.02 13.63
C GLN A 450 20.50 15.87 12.96
N LEU A 451 20.00 14.63 12.89
CA LEU A 451 18.65 14.35 12.43
C LEU A 451 17.66 14.80 13.50
N SER A 452 16.84 15.82 13.19
CA SER A 452 15.86 16.35 14.15
C SER A 452 14.52 15.64 14.06
N SER A 453 14.11 15.22 12.87
CA SER A 453 12.91 14.41 12.65
C SER A 453 12.92 13.74 11.27
N ALA A 454 12.26 12.59 11.17
CA ALA A 454 12.05 11.89 9.91
C ALA A 454 10.71 11.17 9.91
N SER A 455 10.00 11.18 8.78
CA SER A 455 8.82 10.32 8.56
C SER A 455 9.24 8.85 8.38
N ALA A 456 8.27 7.92 8.34
CA ALA A 456 8.54 6.51 8.08
C ALA A 456 9.36 6.27 6.79
N GLU A 457 10.13 5.18 6.73
CA GLU A 457 10.85 4.83 5.50
C GLU A 457 9.89 4.55 4.34
N GLY A 458 10.34 4.79 3.10
CA GLY A 458 9.71 4.18 1.94
C GLY A 458 10.10 2.71 1.88
N ARG A 459 9.12 1.80 1.74
CA ARG A 459 9.39 0.36 1.67
C ARG A 459 8.82 -0.28 0.40
N ILE A 460 9.65 -1.03 -0.32
CA ILE A 460 9.23 -1.92 -1.40
C ILE A 460 9.74 -3.32 -1.05
N ALA A 461 8.85 -4.29 -0.81
CA ALA A 461 9.26 -5.62 -0.37
C ALA A 461 8.47 -6.74 -1.05
N ALA A 462 9.17 -7.81 -1.44
CA ALA A 462 8.55 -8.97 -2.07
C ALA A 462 9.00 -10.29 -1.41
N GLY A 463 8.08 -11.21 -1.18
CA GLY A 463 8.38 -12.61 -0.83
C GLY A 463 8.98 -13.40 -2.01
N GLY A 464 8.74 -12.94 -3.23
CA GLY A 464 9.37 -13.41 -4.47
C GLY A 464 10.44 -12.47 -5.00
N ASN A 465 10.46 -12.29 -6.32
CA ASN A 465 11.43 -11.42 -7.00
C ASN A 465 10.96 -9.96 -7.00
N ILE A 466 11.90 -9.03 -7.07
CA ILE A 466 11.62 -7.63 -7.45
C ILE A 466 12.32 -7.37 -8.77
N LEU A 467 11.53 -7.01 -9.78
CA LEU A 467 12.00 -6.72 -11.13
C LEU A 467 11.62 -5.29 -11.50
N LEU A 468 12.62 -4.46 -11.78
CA LEU A 468 12.45 -3.04 -12.09
C LEU A 468 12.94 -2.72 -13.51
N SER A 469 12.22 -1.84 -14.19
CA SER A 469 12.64 -1.24 -15.46
C SER A 469 12.45 0.28 -15.35
N GLY A 470 13.53 1.04 -15.49
CA GLY A 470 13.54 2.48 -15.27
C GLY A 470 14.76 3.01 -14.52
N SER A 471 14.81 4.33 -14.36
CA SER A 471 15.69 4.95 -13.36
C SER A 471 15.09 4.73 -11.96
N VAL A 472 15.91 4.33 -11.00
CA VAL A 472 15.49 4.02 -9.63
C VAL A 472 16.32 4.85 -8.64
N THR A 473 15.62 5.56 -7.76
CA THR A 473 16.22 6.26 -6.62
C THR A 473 15.62 5.70 -5.34
N ASN A 474 16.45 5.06 -4.53
CA ASN A 474 16.13 4.66 -3.17
C ASN A 474 16.91 5.54 -2.19
N ASN A 475 16.22 6.39 -1.44
CA ASN A 475 16.83 7.38 -0.56
C ASN A 475 16.38 7.16 0.89
N ALA A 476 17.34 6.87 1.78
CA ALA A 476 17.10 6.61 3.21
C ALA A 476 15.94 5.61 3.47
N SER A 477 15.83 4.61 2.60
CA SER A 477 14.65 3.74 2.42
C SER A 477 15.07 2.31 2.01
N THR A 478 14.10 1.40 1.88
CA THR A 478 14.37 -0.03 1.69
C THR A 478 13.66 -0.60 0.45
N ILE A 479 14.42 -1.32 -0.38
CA ILE A 479 13.93 -2.25 -1.42
C ILE A 479 14.49 -3.64 -1.10
N ALA A 480 13.63 -4.62 -0.86
CA ALA A 480 14.05 -5.94 -0.40
C ALA A 480 13.27 -7.09 -1.07
N ALA A 481 13.98 -7.95 -1.79
CA ALA A 481 13.45 -9.17 -2.37
C ALA A 481 13.91 -10.40 -1.57
N ALA A 482 12.98 -11.27 -1.19
CA ALA A 482 13.35 -12.60 -0.71
C ALA A 482 13.82 -13.53 -1.84
N GLY A 483 13.53 -13.17 -3.10
CA GLY A 483 14.08 -13.79 -4.31
C GLY A 483 15.25 -13.00 -4.91
N LEU A 484 15.23 -12.86 -6.23
CA LEU A 484 16.14 -12.03 -7.01
C LEU A 484 15.69 -10.57 -6.97
N PHE A 485 16.62 -9.65 -6.74
CA PHE A 485 16.44 -8.25 -7.09
C PHE A 485 17.12 -7.96 -8.42
N ALA A 486 16.36 -7.56 -9.43
CA ALA A 486 16.91 -7.20 -10.74
C ALA A 486 16.37 -5.86 -11.25
N ALA A 487 17.25 -5.09 -11.88
CA ALA A 487 16.89 -3.83 -12.53
C ALA A 487 17.48 -3.76 -13.93
N ASN A 488 16.64 -3.39 -14.91
CA ASN A 488 16.98 -3.17 -16.32
C ASN A 488 17.68 -4.37 -17.01
N GLN A 489 17.30 -5.61 -16.67
CA GLN A 489 17.81 -6.83 -17.31
C GLN A 489 16.86 -7.34 -18.39
N ARG A 490 17.40 -7.74 -19.55
CA ARG A 490 16.62 -8.33 -20.65
C ARG A 490 16.20 -9.76 -20.33
N GLY A 491 15.10 -10.23 -20.93
CA GLY A 491 14.60 -11.60 -20.77
C GLY A 491 14.01 -11.90 -19.39
N LEU A 492 13.74 -10.89 -18.57
CA LEU A 492 13.00 -11.06 -17.32
C LEU A 492 11.50 -11.16 -17.64
N GLY A 493 10.89 -12.31 -17.33
CA GLY A 493 9.47 -12.58 -17.61
C GLY A 493 8.55 -11.49 -17.06
N GLY A 494 7.54 -11.10 -17.85
CA GLY A 494 6.56 -10.05 -17.51
C GLY A 494 6.89 -8.65 -18.03
N LEU A 495 8.12 -8.40 -18.51
CA LEU A 495 8.50 -7.18 -19.22
C LEU A 495 8.76 -7.49 -20.69
N SER A 496 8.28 -6.61 -21.58
CA SER A 496 8.76 -6.62 -22.97
C SER A 496 10.22 -6.15 -23.07
N ASP A 497 11.02 -6.84 -23.90
CA ASP A 497 12.46 -6.53 -24.12
C ASP A 497 12.69 -5.10 -24.62
N GLY A 498 11.70 -4.50 -25.29
CA GLY A 498 11.75 -3.12 -25.80
C GLY A 498 11.73 -2.04 -24.71
N MET A 499 11.43 -2.39 -23.45
CA MET A 499 11.38 -1.42 -22.35
C MET A 499 12.74 -1.18 -21.68
N ILE A 500 13.87 -1.71 -22.18
CA ILE A 500 15.18 -1.60 -21.52
C ILE A 500 16.17 -0.88 -22.43
N VAL A 501 16.51 0.37 -22.07
CA VAL A 501 17.22 1.31 -22.95
C VAL A 501 18.72 1.41 -22.63
N GLY A 502 19.15 1.03 -21.42
CA GLY A 502 20.55 1.02 -20.98
C GLY A 502 21.09 2.37 -20.49
N GLY A 503 20.29 3.45 -20.59
CA GLY A 503 20.63 4.81 -20.12
C GLY A 503 20.19 5.11 -18.69
N GLU A 504 19.58 4.15 -18.00
CA GLU A 504 18.92 4.35 -16.71
C GLU A 504 19.91 4.57 -15.55
N GLN A 505 19.45 5.27 -14.51
CA GLN A 505 20.22 5.56 -13.29
C GLN A 505 19.73 4.68 -12.14
N LEU A 506 20.63 4.05 -11.38
CA LEU A 506 20.29 3.27 -10.19
C LEU A 506 21.03 3.85 -8.98
N LEU A 507 20.29 4.54 -8.11
CA LEU A 507 20.83 5.28 -6.97
C LEU A 507 20.29 4.69 -5.66
N ASN A 508 21.18 4.14 -4.83
CA ASN A 508 20.90 3.73 -3.46
C ASN A 508 21.65 4.65 -2.48
N GLN A 509 20.96 5.65 -1.94
CA GLN A 509 21.56 6.78 -1.24
C GLN A 509 21.13 6.79 0.23
N ALA A 510 22.09 6.57 1.12
CA ALA A 510 21.92 6.84 2.55
C ALA A 510 22.01 8.35 2.82
N LEU A 511 21.43 8.80 3.94
CA LEU A 511 21.60 10.16 4.43
C LEU A 511 22.90 10.25 5.23
N ALA A 512 23.88 10.99 4.72
CA ALA A 512 25.04 11.42 5.50
C ALA A 512 24.87 12.86 5.97
N LEU A 513 25.23 13.13 7.22
CA LEU A 513 25.21 14.44 7.85
C LEU A 513 26.62 14.94 8.13
N ASN A 514 26.81 16.25 8.12
CA ASN A 514 28.13 16.86 8.30
C ASN A 514 28.50 17.01 9.77
N GLN A 515 29.80 16.92 10.06
CA GLN A 515 30.37 17.23 11.35
C GLN A 515 31.73 17.91 11.20
N THR A 516 32.00 18.89 12.05
CA THR A 516 33.28 19.57 12.16
C THR A 516 34.01 19.02 13.38
N VAL A 517 35.17 18.41 13.14
CA VAL A 517 36.02 17.82 14.17
C VAL A 517 37.22 18.73 14.38
N ARG A 518 37.41 19.24 15.60
CA ARG A 518 38.66 19.87 16.03
C ARG A 518 39.67 18.77 16.33
N GLN A 519 40.80 18.83 15.65
CA GLN A 519 41.97 18.02 15.91
C GLN A 519 42.98 18.87 16.67
N SER A 520 43.40 18.45 17.86
CA SER A 520 44.42 19.14 18.66
C SER A 520 45.55 18.21 19.05
N ASP A 521 46.78 18.64 18.80
CA ASP A 521 47.97 17.96 19.30
C ASP A 521 48.36 18.59 20.65
N VAL A 522 48.45 17.78 21.69
CA VAL A 522 48.76 18.15 23.07
C VAL A 522 50.03 17.41 23.51
N GLU A 523 51.05 18.12 23.95
CA GLU A 523 52.21 17.51 24.61
C GLU A 523 51.90 17.31 26.09
N HIS A 524 51.91 16.05 26.54
CA HIS A 524 51.92 15.68 27.94
C HIS A 524 53.36 15.62 28.43
N ILE A 525 53.74 16.60 29.23
CA ILE A 525 55.09 16.77 29.77
C ILE A 525 55.10 16.25 31.20
N VAL A 526 56.00 15.30 31.47
CA VAL A 526 56.25 14.80 32.82
C VAL A 526 57.64 15.24 33.25
N THR A 527 57.69 16.03 34.31
CA THR A 527 58.93 16.56 34.90
C THR A 527 59.19 15.89 36.25
N ALA A 528 60.30 15.16 36.37
CA ALA A 528 60.75 14.56 37.61
C ALA A 528 61.41 15.62 38.51
N ILE A 529 60.87 15.82 39.72
CA ILE A 529 61.43 16.70 40.74
C ILE A 529 62.53 15.93 41.48
N THR A 530 63.77 16.06 41.00
CA THR A 530 64.92 15.29 41.47
C THR A 530 65.37 15.60 42.89
N ASN A 531 64.92 16.72 43.47
CA ASN A 531 65.29 17.16 44.83
C ASN A 531 64.44 16.50 45.94
N ASP A 532 63.37 15.79 45.57
CA ASP A 532 62.39 15.23 46.51
C ASP A 532 62.14 13.73 46.22
N CYS A 533 63.07 13.09 45.50
CA CYS A 533 63.07 11.65 45.30
C CYS A 533 63.49 10.95 46.58
N MET A 534 62.54 10.46 47.37
CA MET A 534 62.85 9.64 48.54
C MET A 534 63.50 8.33 48.07
N GLN A 535 64.65 7.99 48.67
CA GLN A 535 65.26 6.65 48.59
C GLN A 535 65.03 5.93 49.93
N PRO A 536 63.92 5.21 50.12
CA PRO A 536 63.82 4.24 51.20
C PRO A 536 64.84 3.13 50.94
N VAL A 537 65.68 2.83 51.94
CA VAL A 537 66.68 1.76 51.86
C VAL A 537 65.96 0.43 51.59
N GLY A 538 66.11 -0.11 50.38
CA GLY A 538 65.52 -1.38 49.94
C GLY A 538 64.28 -1.30 49.02
N GLN A 539 63.83 -0.11 48.60
CA GLN A 539 62.71 0.04 47.63
C GLN A 539 63.05 0.95 46.44
N LYS A 540 62.26 0.85 45.35
CA LYS A 540 62.40 1.69 44.13
C LYS A 540 62.27 3.18 44.49
N VAL A 541 63.10 4.03 43.88
CA VAL A 541 63.06 5.50 44.02
C VAL A 541 61.67 6.02 43.64
N VAL A 542 61.01 6.75 44.54
CA VAL A 542 59.75 7.45 44.26
C VAL A 542 60.08 8.92 44.11
N CYS A 543 60.09 9.40 42.87
CA CYS A 543 60.20 10.83 42.57
C CYS A 543 58.80 11.44 42.53
N TYR A 544 58.68 12.69 43.01
CA TYR A 544 57.51 13.51 42.69
C TYR A 544 57.61 13.94 41.22
N TYR A 545 56.47 13.87 40.53
CA TYR A 545 56.36 14.26 39.13
C TYR A 545 55.39 15.44 39.04
N GLU A 546 55.79 16.47 38.31
CA GLU A 546 54.90 17.51 37.81
C GLU A 546 54.45 17.14 36.40
N GLU A 547 53.14 17.19 36.18
CA GLU A 547 52.52 16.92 34.90
C GLU A 547 51.99 18.25 34.34
N GLU A 548 52.34 18.54 33.09
CA GLU A 548 51.90 19.73 32.37
C GLU A 548 51.40 19.31 30.99
N ASP A 549 50.21 19.77 30.63
CA ASP A 549 49.63 19.57 29.31
C ASP A 549 49.71 20.86 28.50
N GLN A 550 50.47 20.83 27.40
CA GLN A 550 50.63 21.97 26.51
C GLN A 550 50.04 21.70 25.13
N ARG A 551 49.05 22.49 24.71
CA ARG A 551 48.54 22.43 23.35
C ARG A 551 49.57 22.97 22.36
N LEU A 552 49.96 22.15 21.38
CA LEU A 552 50.92 22.51 20.35
C LEU A 552 50.25 23.15 19.13
N ASN A 553 49.27 22.45 18.57
CA ASN A 553 48.54 22.90 17.40
C ASN A 553 47.05 22.50 17.51
N SER A 554 46.21 23.18 16.74
CA SER A 554 44.82 22.80 16.54
C SER A 554 44.42 23.09 15.11
N SER A 555 43.67 22.18 14.50
CA SER A 555 43.06 22.36 13.19
C SER A 555 41.62 21.85 13.21
N THR A 556 40.83 22.19 12.20
CA THR A 556 39.47 21.66 12.02
C THR A 556 39.40 20.83 10.76
N ILE A 557 38.73 19.69 10.87
CA ILE A 557 38.50 18.74 9.78
C ILE A 557 36.99 18.61 9.60
N ASN A 558 36.53 18.82 8.37
CA ASN A 558 35.16 18.46 8.01
C ASN A 558 35.09 16.96 7.73
N SER A 559 34.13 16.30 8.36
CA SER A 559 33.82 14.88 8.19
C SER A 559 32.30 14.74 8.03
N SER A 560 31.84 13.55 7.67
CA SER A 560 30.41 13.23 7.71
C SER A 560 30.19 11.87 8.37
N TYR A 561 28.94 11.60 8.79
CA TYR A 561 28.52 10.31 9.36
C TYR A 561 27.13 9.92 8.83
N ILE A 562 26.78 8.64 8.89
CA ILE A 562 25.47 8.17 8.41
C ILE A 562 24.39 8.43 9.45
N ALA A 563 23.33 9.15 9.07
CA ALA A 563 22.15 9.36 9.90
C ALA A 563 21.01 8.41 9.57
N LEU A 564 20.78 8.11 8.29
CA LEU A 564 19.76 7.14 7.86
C LEU A 564 20.33 6.25 6.74
N GLY A 565 20.21 4.93 6.90
CA GLY A 565 20.67 3.96 5.90
C GLY A 565 19.72 3.83 4.70
N ALA A 566 20.23 3.23 3.63
CA ALA A 566 19.41 2.86 2.47
C ALA A 566 19.78 1.45 1.98
N SER A 567 18.82 0.62 1.61
CA SER A 567 19.10 -0.77 1.21
C SER A 567 18.39 -1.19 -0.06
N MET A 568 19.11 -1.93 -0.91
CA MET A 568 18.59 -2.66 -2.05
C MET A 568 19.11 -4.10 -1.96
N THR A 569 18.25 -5.05 -1.63
CA THR A 569 18.68 -6.44 -1.32
C THR A 569 17.89 -7.49 -2.08
N GLY A 570 18.54 -8.62 -2.37
CA GLY A 570 17.94 -9.80 -2.95
C GLY A 570 18.60 -11.06 -2.38
N ASN A 571 17.85 -11.92 -1.67
CA ASN A 571 18.47 -13.10 -1.04
C ASN A 571 19.08 -14.06 -2.05
N GLN A 572 18.48 -14.19 -3.25
CA GLN A 572 19.00 -15.03 -4.33
C GLN A 572 20.03 -14.32 -5.21
N GLY A 573 20.26 -13.02 -4.99
CA GLY A 573 21.21 -12.21 -5.73
C GLY A 573 20.66 -10.84 -6.11
N VAL A 574 21.57 -10.00 -6.60
CA VAL A 574 21.27 -8.66 -7.11
C VAL A 574 21.87 -8.53 -8.51
N SER A 575 21.05 -8.21 -9.51
CA SER A 575 21.47 -8.06 -10.92
C SER A 575 21.03 -6.72 -11.49
N LEU A 576 21.98 -5.81 -11.69
CA LEU A 576 21.71 -4.42 -12.07
C LEU A 576 22.33 -4.08 -13.42
N ASN A 577 21.61 -3.28 -14.20
CA ASN A 577 22.07 -2.70 -15.45
C ASN A 577 21.64 -1.23 -15.50
N GLY A 578 22.49 -0.36 -16.01
CA GLY A 578 22.26 1.08 -16.06
C GLY A 578 23.54 1.84 -16.40
N ALA A 579 23.38 3.08 -16.87
CA ALA A 579 24.49 3.94 -17.22
C ALA A 579 25.29 4.39 -15.99
N ASN A 580 24.62 4.62 -14.85
CA ASN A 580 25.27 4.83 -13.57
C ASN A 580 24.59 4.02 -12.47
N ILE A 581 25.40 3.36 -11.66
CA ILE A 581 24.98 2.62 -10.47
C ILE A 581 25.74 3.19 -9.28
N SER A 582 25.04 3.79 -8.33
CA SER A 582 25.61 4.38 -7.11
C SER A 582 25.01 3.71 -5.88
N ASN A 583 25.87 3.27 -4.96
CA ASN A 583 25.49 2.66 -3.69
C ASN A 583 26.34 3.22 -2.56
N GLY A 584 25.77 4.15 -1.79
CA GLY A 584 26.44 4.75 -0.64
C GLY A 584 25.98 6.18 -0.39
N ALA A 585 26.28 6.69 0.79
CA ALA A 585 26.32 8.13 0.99
C ALA A 585 27.72 8.64 0.60
N VAL A 586 27.79 9.88 0.12
CA VAL A 586 29.06 10.58 -0.12
C VAL A 586 29.19 11.63 0.99
N GLY A 587 30.30 11.60 1.72
CA GLY A 587 30.63 12.59 2.72
C GLY A 587 30.94 13.96 2.10
N SER A 588 30.99 15.00 2.93
CA SER A 588 31.38 16.36 2.52
C SER A 588 32.83 16.45 2.00
N ASP A 589 33.67 15.47 2.31
CA ASP A 589 35.02 15.29 1.79
C ASP A 589 35.06 14.52 0.46
N GLY A 590 33.89 14.16 -0.08
CA GLY A 590 33.75 13.39 -1.31
C GLY A 590 33.99 11.89 -1.14
N ARG A 591 34.28 11.40 0.07
CA ARG A 591 34.54 9.96 0.28
C ARG A 591 33.24 9.19 0.47
N ALA A 592 33.25 7.93 0.05
CA ALA A 592 32.14 7.02 0.32
C ALA A 592 32.06 6.73 1.83
N ILE A 593 30.86 6.91 2.40
CA ILE A 593 30.54 6.54 3.77
C ILE A 593 29.58 5.37 3.69
N SER A 594 29.98 4.23 4.25
CA SER A 594 29.21 2.99 4.21
C SER A 594 27.93 3.12 5.04
N GLY A 595 26.83 3.47 4.37
CA GLY A 595 25.46 3.46 4.92
C GLY A 595 24.43 2.84 3.99
N ALA A 596 24.85 2.43 2.79
CA ALA A 596 23.98 1.82 1.79
C ALA A 596 24.48 0.42 1.39
N SER A 597 23.57 -0.55 1.31
CA SER A 597 23.91 -1.95 1.02
C SER A 597 23.32 -2.46 -0.30
N LEU A 598 24.15 -3.21 -1.03
CA LEU A 598 23.80 -4.08 -2.16
C LEU A 598 24.25 -5.50 -1.82
N ASN A 599 23.36 -6.32 -1.26
CA ASN A 599 23.72 -7.64 -0.74
C ASN A 599 22.97 -8.78 -1.46
N GLY A 600 23.72 -9.77 -1.95
CA GLY A 600 23.23 -11.11 -2.27
C GLY A 600 23.66 -12.09 -1.16
N VAL A 601 22.72 -12.80 -0.54
CA VAL A 601 23.00 -13.58 0.69
C VAL A 601 23.31 -15.06 0.41
N GLY A 602 23.22 -15.51 -0.85
CA GLY A 602 23.43 -16.91 -1.24
C GLY A 602 24.80 -17.21 -1.88
N ALA A 603 25.33 -18.42 -1.62
CA ALA A 603 26.62 -18.93 -2.14
C ALA A 603 26.70 -19.11 -3.68
N GLN A 604 25.70 -18.66 -4.45
CA GLN A 604 25.59 -18.83 -5.91
C GLN A 604 25.19 -17.54 -6.66
N GLY A 605 24.94 -16.42 -5.98
CA GLY A 605 24.44 -15.18 -6.61
C GLY A 605 25.51 -14.10 -6.70
N GLY A 606 26.38 -14.16 -7.70
CA GLY A 606 27.37 -13.11 -7.98
C GLY A 606 26.73 -11.87 -8.64
N LEU A 607 27.27 -10.68 -8.34
CA LEU A 607 26.97 -9.44 -9.03
C LEU A 607 27.40 -9.56 -10.52
N SER A 608 26.46 -9.73 -11.44
CA SER A 608 26.75 -9.72 -12.88
C SER A 608 26.58 -8.33 -13.47
N GLY A 609 27.67 -7.55 -13.54
CA GLY A 609 27.70 -6.26 -14.25
C GLY A 609 28.28 -6.41 -15.66
N ARG A 610 27.55 -5.99 -16.69
CA ARG A 610 28.10 -5.71 -18.03
C ARG A 610 28.02 -4.20 -18.27
N THR A 611 29.18 -3.55 -18.45
CA THR A 611 29.41 -2.13 -18.83
C THR A 611 29.58 -1.08 -17.71
N VAL A 612 30.11 0.08 -18.13
CA VAL A 612 31.09 0.96 -17.46
C VAL A 612 30.64 1.50 -16.11
N GLN A 613 31.45 1.24 -15.07
CA GLN A 613 31.30 1.85 -13.75
C GLN A 613 31.93 3.25 -13.77
N SER A 614 31.14 4.30 -13.98
CA SER A 614 31.58 5.65 -13.63
C SER A 614 31.15 5.99 -12.21
N ALA A 615 32.12 6.01 -11.30
CA ALA A 615 32.04 6.84 -10.11
C ALA A 615 31.95 8.29 -10.60
N ALA A 616 30.75 8.86 -10.60
CA ALA A 616 30.58 10.26 -10.91
C ALA A 616 31.17 11.09 -9.76
N GLY A 617 32.44 11.45 -9.93
CA GLY A 617 32.99 12.70 -9.43
C GLY A 617 33.61 12.71 -8.05
N VAL A 618 34.59 11.84 -7.75
CA VAL A 618 35.79 12.21 -6.96
C VAL A 618 36.92 11.25 -7.31
N GLY A 619 38.14 11.77 -7.49
CA GLY A 619 39.33 10.97 -7.80
C GLY A 619 39.63 9.93 -6.72
N GLY A 620 39.74 8.66 -7.15
CA GLY A 620 40.32 7.54 -6.40
C GLY A 620 39.49 7.02 -5.22
N GLN A 621 38.76 5.92 -5.42
CA GLN A 621 38.73 4.70 -4.57
C GLN A 621 37.55 3.76 -4.95
N ALA A 622 37.63 2.52 -4.47
CA ALA A 622 37.21 1.30 -5.16
C ALA A 622 35.71 0.96 -5.15
N VAL A 623 35.20 0.54 -6.30
CA VAL A 623 34.02 -0.33 -6.39
C VAL A 623 34.53 -1.77 -6.20
N ILE A 624 34.26 -2.39 -5.05
CA ILE A 624 34.50 -3.84 -4.87
C ILE A 624 33.35 -4.58 -5.58
N GLY A 625 33.49 -4.75 -6.89
CA GLY A 625 32.65 -5.63 -7.71
C GLY A 625 33.51 -6.76 -8.24
N ARG A 626 33.55 -7.91 -7.55
CA ARG A 626 34.14 -9.13 -8.09
C ARG A 626 33.23 -9.66 -9.19
N ALA A 627 33.54 -9.36 -10.45
CA ALA A 627 32.88 -9.92 -11.61
C ALA A 627 33.39 -11.35 -11.87
N THR A 628 32.52 -12.35 -11.74
CA THR A 628 32.77 -13.69 -12.28
C THR A 628 32.14 -13.80 -13.66
N GLY A 629 32.98 -14.04 -14.68
CA GLY A 629 32.57 -14.51 -15.99
C GLY A 629 32.75 -13.50 -17.13
N GLY A 630 33.89 -13.60 -17.83
CA GLY A 630 33.95 -13.29 -19.27
C GLY A 630 34.13 -11.83 -19.69
N ALA A 631 34.84 -10.99 -18.93
CA ALA A 631 35.36 -9.74 -19.49
C ALA A 631 36.71 -10.00 -20.19
N SER A 632 36.71 -9.96 -21.52
CA SER A 632 37.91 -9.91 -22.35
C SER A 632 38.62 -8.57 -22.10
N SER A 633 39.61 -8.59 -21.21
CA SER A 633 40.47 -7.48 -20.78
C SER A 633 39.80 -6.38 -19.93
N ILE A 634 40.25 -6.27 -18.68
CA ILE A 634 40.20 -5.02 -17.91
C ILE A 634 41.57 -4.38 -18.10
N ARG A 635 41.65 -3.30 -18.89
CA ARG A 635 42.82 -2.40 -18.86
C ARG A 635 42.66 -1.46 -17.68
N VAL A 636 43.43 -1.70 -16.62
CA VAL A 636 43.65 -0.70 -15.58
C VAL A 636 44.75 0.23 -16.07
N ALA A 637 44.39 1.43 -16.52
CA ALA A 637 45.36 2.50 -16.68
C ALA A 637 45.51 3.21 -15.34
N THR A 638 46.53 2.84 -14.55
CA THR A 638 46.95 3.63 -13.39
C THR A 638 47.73 4.84 -13.90
N GLY A 639 47.05 5.96 -14.07
CA GLY A 639 47.68 7.25 -14.27
C GLY A 639 48.13 7.85 -12.94
N THR A 640 49.17 7.29 -12.32
CA THR A 640 50.07 7.98 -11.40
C THR A 640 51.35 7.14 -11.24
N SER A 641 52.48 7.75 -11.56
CA SER A 641 53.82 7.25 -11.26
C SER A 641 54.02 7.17 -9.75
N GLY A 642 54.16 5.97 -9.19
CA GLY A 642 54.48 5.76 -7.79
C GLY A 642 54.15 4.35 -7.33
N SER A 643 55.19 3.54 -7.16
CA SER A 643 55.20 2.10 -6.91
C SER A 643 54.40 1.63 -5.69
N ALA A 644 53.60 0.55 -5.84
CA ALA A 644 53.51 -0.55 -4.86
C ALA A 644 52.60 -1.71 -5.35
N GLY A 645 53.23 -2.86 -5.66
CA GLY A 645 52.76 -4.19 -5.26
C GLY A 645 51.55 -4.83 -5.97
N THR A 646 51.74 -5.36 -7.17
CA THR A 646 50.81 -6.30 -7.81
C THR A 646 50.94 -7.70 -7.19
N GLN A 647 49.89 -8.22 -6.53
CA GLN A 647 49.77 -9.65 -6.22
C GLN A 647 48.81 -10.29 -7.24
N VAL A 648 49.32 -11.24 -8.03
CA VAL A 648 48.54 -12.07 -8.96
C VAL A 648 48.37 -13.45 -8.32
N GLY A 649 47.12 -13.81 -8.01
CA GLY A 649 46.75 -15.14 -7.55
C GLY A 649 46.71 -16.15 -8.70
N ALA A 650 47.37 -17.29 -8.50
CA ALA A 650 47.55 -18.38 -9.46
C ALA A 650 46.23 -19.11 -9.78
N ASN A 651 45.84 -19.09 -11.06
CA ASN A 651 45.24 -20.22 -11.78
C ASN A 651 44.87 -19.76 -13.20
N THR A 652 45.78 -19.97 -14.14
CA THR A 652 45.44 -19.98 -15.57
C THR A 652 46.50 -20.78 -16.30
N GLN A 653 46.18 -22.06 -16.56
CA GLN A 653 46.74 -22.76 -17.71
C GLN A 653 46.20 -22.06 -18.96
N ASP A 654 47.06 -21.86 -19.96
CA ASP A 654 46.82 -21.13 -21.22
C ASP A 654 46.84 -19.60 -21.14
N ALA A 655 48.02 -19.04 -20.86
CA ALA A 655 48.39 -17.70 -21.31
C ALA A 655 49.21 -17.80 -22.61
N THR A 656 48.60 -17.51 -23.75
CA THR A 656 49.36 -17.16 -24.96
C THR A 656 49.82 -15.71 -24.81
N LEU A 657 51.10 -15.49 -24.50
CA LEU A 657 51.70 -14.17 -24.52
C LEU A 657 51.84 -13.69 -25.97
N ALA A 658 51.10 -12.64 -26.34
CA ALA A 658 51.47 -11.79 -27.46
C ALA A 658 52.27 -10.59 -26.91
N THR A 659 53.57 -10.76 -26.73
CA THR A 659 54.50 -9.63 -26.78
C THR A 659 54.99 -9.48 -28.21
N SER A 660 54.96 -8.25 -28.72
CA SER A 660 55.65 -7.91 -29.97
C SER A 660 57.13 -8.28 -29.85
N GLY A 661 57.55 -9.28 -30.64
CA GLY A 661 58.94 -9.65 -30.88
C GLY A 661 59.56 -10.65 -29.89
N GLY A 662 59.73 -11.90 -30.33
CA GLY A 662 60.66 -12.89 -29.75
C GLY A 662 60.02 -14.05 -29.00
N ILE A 663 60.00 -15.25 -29.60
CA ILE A 663 59.62 -16.50 -28.94
C ILE A 663 60.81 -17.00 -28.11
N VAL A 664 60.65 -17.13 -26.79
CA VAL A 664 61.49 -18.01 -25.95
C VAL A 664 60.58 -19.02 -25.27
N LYS A 665 60.71 -20.29 -25.67
CA LYS A 665 60.11 -21.43 -24.96
C LYS A 665 60.83 -21.61 -23.62
N MET A 666 60.11 -21.51 -22.51
CA MET A 666 60.52 -22.14 -21.25
C MET A 666 59.43 -23.12 -20.82
N SER A 667 59.69 -24.41 -21.00
CA SER A 667 58.95 -25.48 -20.35
C SER A 667 59.41 -25.59 -18.91
N VAL A 668 58.49 -25.58 -17.94
CA VAL A 668 58.80 -26.05 -16.58
C VAL A 668 57.75 -27.09 -16.17
N ALA A 669 58.22 -28.31 -15.99
CA ALA A 669 57.47 -29.47 -15.51
C ALA A 669 57.08 -29.31 -14.02
N PRO A 670 56.06 -30.02 -13.52
CA PRO A 670 55.64 -29.90 -12.13
C PRO A 670 56.68 -30.57 -11.22
N VAL A 671 57.21 -29.82 -10.25
CA VAL A 671 58.06 -30.39 -9.19
C VAL A 671 57.23 -30.52 -7.92
N MET A 672 57.04 -31.79 -7.53
CA MET A 672 56.54 -32.20 -6.23
C MET A 672 57.53 -31.82 -5.13
N SER A 673 56.96 -31.47 -3.97
CA SER A 673 57.64 -31.32 -2.69
C SER A 673 58.61 -32.47 -2.39
N ASN A 674 59.82 -32.10 -1.95
CA ASN A 674 60.67 -32.94 -1.11
C ASN A 674 61.18 -32.13 0.09
N ASP A 675 60.82 -32.59 1.28
CA ASP A 675 61.34 -32.15 2.56
C ASP A 675 62.88 -32.29 2.65
N SER A 676 63.55 -31.33 3.28
CA SER A 676 64.49 -31.57 4.40
C SER A 676 65.18 -30.27 4.86
N GLY A 677 65.03 -29.89 6.14
CA GLY A 677 65.87 -28.83 6.72
C GLY A 677 65.33 -28.14 7.98
N LEU A 678 65.09 -28.90 9.04
CA LEU A 678 64.72 -28.42 10.38
C LEU A 678 65.89 -27.64 11.05
N VAL A 679 65.65 -26.45 11.62
CA VAL A 679 66.22 -26.04 12.92
C VAL A 679 65.14 -25.32 13.73
N ARG A 680 64.84 -25.90 14.90
CA ARG A 680 63.87 -25.43 15.90
C ARG A 680 64.50 -24.35 16.79
N SER A 681 63.72 -23.33 17.13
CA SER A 681 63.84 -22.65 18.43
C SER A 681 62.51 -22.79 19.15
N THR A 682 62.52 -23.61 20.20
CA THR A 682 61.43 -23.83 21.15
C THR A 682 61.30 -22.63 22.08
N VAL A 683 60.09 -22.10 22.24
CA VAL A 683 59.69 -21.36 23.45
C VAL A 683 58.32 -21.87 23.90
N ASP A 684 58.22 -21.96 25.22
CA ASP A 684 57.38 -22.77 26.08
C ASP A 684 55.87 -22.48 26.01
N GLN A 685 55.06 -23.54 26.15
CA GLN A 685 53.60 -23.48 26.23
C GLN A 685 53.16 -23.31 27.68
N THR A 686 53.01 -22.08 28.15
CA THR A 686 52.08 -21.76 29.25
C THR A 686 51.54 -20.33 29.09
N THR A 687 50.21 -20.21 29.14
CA THR A 687 49.39 -18.97 29.17
C THR A 687 49.38 -18.06 27.93
N VAL A 688 48.51 -18.39 26.97
CA VAL A 688 47.87 -17.39 26.09
C VAL A 688 46.35 -17.63 26.12
N GLN A 689 45.65 -16.81 26.90
CA GLN A 689 44.21 -16.60 26.81
C GLN A 689 43.93 -15.65 25.63
N PRO A 690 42.95 -15.94 24.75
CA PRO A 690 42.51 -14.98 23.75
C PRO A 690 41.70 -13.86 24.40
N THR A 691 42.24 -12.64 24.47
CA THR A 691 41.47 -11.46 24.85
C THR A 691 40.56 -11.04 23.70
N ALA A 692 39.27 -11.31 23.86
CA ALA A 692 38.21 -10.85 22.97
C ALA A 692 38.00 -9.33 23.09
N ALA A 693 38.09 -8.60 21.98
CA ALA A 693 37.53 -7.26 21.86
C ALA A 693 36.01 -7.38 21.65
N GLY A 694 35.24 -7.33 22.75
CA GLY A 694 33.79 -7.49 22.77
C GLY A 694 33.04 -6.15 22.75
N THR A 695 32.06 -6.04 21.86
CA THR A 695 31.07 -4.96 21.72
C THR A 695 29.88 -5.13 22.68
N ALA A 696 30.09 -4.95 23.99
CA ALA A 696 29.02 -5.09 25.00
C ALA A 696 28.91 -3.88 25.95
N VAL A 697 27.69 -3.40 26.18
CA VAL A 697 27.38 -2.45 27.26
C VAL A 697 27.13 -3.24 28.55
N THR A 698 27.83 -2.91 29.63
CA THR A 698 27.66 -3.51 30.96
C THR A 698 27.13 -2.45 31.91
N ALA A 699 25.91 -2.62 32.44
CA ALA A 699 25.35 -1.71 33.44
C ALA A 699 26.00 -1.94 34.82
N GLY A 700 26.50 -0.87 35.45
CA GLY A 700 27.05 -0.91 36.80
C GLY A 700 25.97 -1.11 37.87
N ALA A 701 26.32 -1.79 38.97
CA ALA A 701 25.37 -2.28 39.98
C ALA A 701 24.64 -1.22 40.84
N ASN A 702 24.74 0.09 40.52
CA ASN A 702 24.22 1.16 41.37
C ASN A 702 23.63 2.39 40.63
N GLU A 703 23.32 2.29 39.34
CA GLU A 703 22.70 3.41 38.59
C GLU A 703 21.20 3.23 38.40
N THR A 704 20.43 4.30 38.61
CA THR A 704 18.96 4.25 38.67
C THR A 704 18.28 4.20 37.30
N ARG A 705 19.00 4.49 36.20
CA ARG A 705 18.52 4.36 34.80
C ARG A 705 19.65 4.63 33.80
N THR A 706 19.91 3.74 32.83
CA THR A 706 20.94 3.93 31.80
C THR A 706 20.28 4.19 30.43
N ARG A 707 20.53 5.35 29.82
CA ARG A 707 19.98 5.75 28.51
C ARG A 707 21.03 5.55 27.43
N VAL A 708 20.72 4.80 26.37
CA VAL A 708 21.64 4.58 25.24
C VAL A 708 21.41 5.66 24.18
N ASP A 709 22.45 6.43 23.87
CA ASP A 709 22.44 7.48 22.85
C ASP A 709 22.51 6.86 21.43
N PRO A 710 21.65 7.25 20.47
CA PRO A 710 21.67 6.72 19.09
C PRO A 710 22.98 6.96 18.31
N ALA A 711 23.83 7.89 18.75
CA ALA A 711 24.98 8.36 17.96
C ALA A 711 26.27 7.52 18.07
N THR A 712 26.35 6.54 18.98
CA THR A 712 27.61 5.82 19.27
C THR A 712 27.52 4.32 18.96
N ILE A 713 27.86 3.94 17.71
CA ILE A 713 28.16 2.56 17.24
C ILE A 713 26.97 1.56 17.36
N PRO A 714 26.73 0.65 16.40
CA PRO A 714 25.69 -0.36 16.56
C PRO A 714 26.01 -1.28 17.76
N VAL A 715 25.29 -1.11 18.88
CA VAL A 715 25.36 -2.01 20.03
C VAL A 715 24.70 -3.33 19.64
N VAL A 716 25.51 -4.32 19.26
CA VAL A 716 25.01 -5.62 18.79
C VAL A 716 24.69 -6.56 19.96
N ASN A 717 25.20 -6.31 21.17
CA ASN A 717 25.04 -7.16 22.36
C ASN A 717 24.76 -6.35 23.62
N ILE A 718 23.64 -6.62 24.28
CA ILE A 718 23.36 -6.18 25.66
C ILE A 718 23.62 -7.38 26.58
N VAL A 719 24.47 -7.19 27.60
CA VAL A 719 24.79 -8.22 28.60
C VAL A 719 24.15 -7.77 29.92
N GLY A 720 23.09 -8.45 30.35
CA GLY A 720 22.55 -8.28 31.69
C GLY A 720 23.53 -8.84 32.71
N GLY A 721 24.09 -7.98 33.57
CA GLY A 721 24.83 -8.42 34.74
C GLY A 721 23.87 -9.13 35.70
N GLY A 722 24.31 -10.22 36.33
CA GLY A 722 23.48 -11.18 37.05
C GLY A 722 22.66 -10.68 38.25
N GLN A 723 22.48 -9.37 38.45
CA GLN A 723 21.67 -8.77 39.52
C GLN A 723 20.94 -7.45 39.11
N THR A 724 20.99 -6.98 37.86
CA THR A 724 20.28 -5.75 37.42
C THR A 724 19.13 -6.06 36.46
N SER A 725 17.94 -5.57 36.78
CA SER A 725 16.73 -5.75 35.96
C SER A 725 16.80 -4.89 34.68
N LEU A 726 16.56 -5.51 33.52
CA LEU A 726 16.50 -4.84 32.21
C LEU A 726 15.41 -3.75 32.08
N THR A 727 14.54 -3.60 33.09
CA THR A 727 13.55 -2.52 33.18
C THR A 727 14.15 -1.13 33.43
N GLN A 728 15.47 -1.03 33.62
CA GLN A 728 16.19 0.21 33.92
C GLN A 728 16.99 0.77 32.73
N ILE A 729 16.81 0.21 31.52
CA ILE A 729 17.50 0.64 30.29
C ILE A 729 16.48 1.18 29.29
N ASP A 730 16.63 2.45 28.88
CA ASP A 730 15.84 3.03 27.79
C ASP A 730 16.56 2.79 26.45
N LEU A 731 15.92 2.06 25.54
CA LEU A 731 16.43 1.76 24.20
C LEU A 731 15.82 2.69 23.13
N PRO A 732 16.61 3.16 22.15
CA PRO A 732 16.09 3.83 20.96
C PRO A 732 15.07 2.99 20.19
N ILE A 733 14.00 3.63 19.70
CA ILE A 733 12.97 2.99 18.87
C ILE A 733 13.57 2.67 17.49
N GLY A 734 13.48 1.41 17.04
CA GLY A 734 13.86 1.00 15.67
C GLY A 734 15.23 0.33 15.48
N GLY A 735 15.96 -0.01 16.55
CA GLY A 735 17.22 -0.77 16.48
C GLY A 735 17.07 -2.30 16.52
N LEU A 736 18.06 -3.03 15.98
CA LEU A 736 18.15 -4.50 16.08
C LEU A 736 19.12 -4.90 17.20
N TYR A 737 18.61 -5.40 18.34
CA TYR A 737 19.41 -5.75 19.52
C TYR A 737 19.48 -7.26 19.73
N ARG A 738 20.65 -7.83 20.08
CA ARG A 738 20.75 -9.24 20.55
C ARG A 738 20.95 -9.28 22.06
N LEU A 739 20.13 -10.08 22.73
CA LEU A 739 20.33 -10.43 24.13
C LEU A 739 21.23 -11.67 24.19
N SER A 740 22.42 -11.51 24.77
CA SER A 740 23.40 -12.60 24.83
C SER A 740 23.12 -13.59 25.96
N ASN A 741 22.46 -13.17 27.05
CA ASN A 741 21.99 -13.98 28.18
C ASN A 741 20.86 -13.26 28.98
N GLY A 742 19.87 -14.00 29.52
CA GLY A 742 18.77 -13.45 30.34
C GLY A 742 17.71 -14.48 30.77
N THR A 743 17.03 -14.23 31.89
CA THR A 743 15.95 -15.08 32.45
C THR A 743 14.64 -14.96 31.65
N ALA A 744 13.64 -15.80 31.93
CA ALA A 744 12.34 -15.74 31.23
C ALA A 744 11.59 -14.41 31.46
N THR A 745 11.76 -13.81 32.63
CA THR A 745 11.24 -12.49 33.02
C THR A 745 11.87 -11.35 32.22
N ASP A 746 13.15 -11.45 31.87
CA ASP A 746 13.89 -10.47 31.06
C ASP A 746 13.38 -10.39 29.61
N ARG A 747 12.90 -11.51 29.07
CA ARG A 747 12.32 -11.58 27.70
C ARG A 747 10.94 -10.92 27.62
N THR A 748 10.15 -11.02 28.69
CA THR A 748 8.82 -10.42 28.78
C THR A 748 8.89 -8.90 28.96
N ALA A 749 9.95 -8.39 29.63
CA ALA A 749 10.19 -6.95 29.77
C ALA A 749 10.63 -6.29 28.44
N MET A 750 11.51 -6.93 27.66
CA MET A 750 11.85 -6.48 26.31
C MET A 750 10.65 -6.51 25.36
N GLY A 751 9.79 -7.53 25.49
CA GLY A 751 8.53 -7.63 24.76
C GLY A 751 7.48 -6.59 25.18
N ARG A 752 7.72 -5.77 26.22
CA ARG A 752 6.86 -4.65 26.64
C ARG A 752 7.45 -3.29 26.30
N ALA A 753 8.77 -3.11 26.36
CA ALA A 753 9.45 -1.86 26.02
C ALA A 753 9.55 -1.62 24.50
N ALA A 754 9.58 -2.68 23.69
CA ALA A 754 9.57 -2.59 22.22
C ALA A 754 8.15 -2.44 21.62
N THR A 755 7.11 -2.40 22.47
CA THR A 755 5.72 -2.61 22.04
C THR A 755 4.79 -1.51 22.54
N GLY A 756 4.74 -0.41 21.81
CA GLY A 756 3.47 0.27 21.61
C GLY A 756 2.63 -0.53 20.61
N LEU A 757 2.11 -1.68 21.05
CA LEU A 757 1.13 -2.57 20.37
C LEU A 757 1.63 -3.47 19.20
N GLY A 758 2.07 -4.70 19.54
CA GLY A 758 1.77 -5.97 18.82
C GLY A 758 2.57 -6.40 17.57
N GLY A 759 3.44 -7.44 17.71
CA GLY A 759 3.94 -8.38 16.66
C GLY A 759 4.86 -7.83 15.57
N ILE A 760 6.09 -8.31 15.26
CA ILE A 760 6.53 -9.68 14.90
C ILE A 760 7.98 -9.93 15.36
N ASN A 761 8.23 -11.10 15.96
CA ASN A 761 9.55 -11.71 16.15
C ASN A 761 10.04 -12.33 14.82
N ALA A 762 10.98 -11.70 14.13
CA ALA A 762 11.90 -12.44 13.25
C ALA A 762 13.00 -13.06 14.13
N TRP A 763 13.60 -14.17 13.70
CA TRP A 763 14.67 -14.93 14.38
C TRP A 763 14.24 -16.13 15.23
N ARG A 764 13.44 -17.02 14.63
CA ARG A 764 13.76 -18.47 14.64
C ARG A 764 13.31 -19.12 13.33
N SER A 765 14.26 -19.56 12.50
CA SER A 765 14.34 -20.92 11.95
C SER A 765 15.14 -20.94 10.63
N ASN A 766 16.17 -21.78 10.60
CA ASN A 766 16.91 -22.16 9.41
C ASN A 766 16.02 -23.05 8.50
N GLY A 767 15.90 -22.68 7.21
CA GLY A 767 15.37 -23.53 6.12
C GLY A 767 13.84 -23.62 5.98
N PRO A 768 13.26 -23.52 4.75
CA PRO A 768 11.82 -23.54 4.56
C PRO A 768 11.30 -24.97 4.38
N GLY A 769 10.65 -25.46 5.43
CA GLY A 769 9.80 -26.64 5.42
C GLY A 769 8.65 -26.44 6.39
N ARG A 770 7.62 -25.71 5.92
CA ARG A 770 6.24 -25.55 6.46
C ARG A 770 5.84 -24.18 7.09
N ARG A 771 4.77 -23.66 6.47
CA ARG A 771 3.66 -22.75 6.86
C ARG A 771 3.97 -21.61 7.84
N TYR A 772 4.03 -20.40 7.27
CA TYR A 772 3.98 -19.13 7.99
C TYR A 772 2.55 -18.82 8.44
N LEU A 773 2.40 -18.35 9.68
CA LEU A 773 1.24 -17.57 10.09
C LEU A 773 1.61 -16.10 9.84
N ILE A 774 1.08 -15.54 8.76
CA ILE A 774 1.12 -14.11 8.50
C ILE A 774 0.09 -13.48 9.43
N GLU A 775 0.48 -12.43 10.14
CA GLU A 775 -0.50 -11.56 10.82
C GLU A 775 -1.30 -10.84 9.74
N THR A 776 -2.33 -11.53 9.25
CA THR A 776 -3.35 -10.96 8.38
C THR A 776 -4.04 -9.86 9.17
N ASP A 777 -3.99 -8.64 8.65
CA ASP A 777 -4.84 -7.54 9.13
C ASP A 777 -6.28 -8.10 9.32
N PRO A 778 -6.93 -7.88 10.47
CA PRO A 778 -8.24 -8.46 10.80
C PRO A 778 -9.29 -8.29 9.68
N ARG A 779 -9.15 -7.26 8.83
CA ARG A 779 -9.99 -7.04 7.65
C ARG A 779 -9.90 -8.15 6.60
N PHE A 780 -8.78 -8.89 6.53
CA PHE A 780 -8.60 -10.05 5.65
C PHE A 780 -9.02 -11.37 6.30
N VAL A 781 -9.41 -11.37 7.58
CA VAL A 781 -9.82 -12.56 8.34
C VAL A 781 -11.31 -12.51 8.72
N ASN A 782 -12.03 -11.47 8.31
CA ASN A 782 -13.42 -11.31 8.71
C ASN A 782 -14.35 -12.25 7.92
N TYR A 783 -14.65 -13.40 8.51
CA TYR A 783 -15.64 -14.37 8.04
C TYR A 783 -17.09 -13.85 8.13
N ASP A 784 -17.35 -12.71 8.78
CA ASP A 784 -18.69 -12.10 8.86
C ASP A 784 -19.14 -11.45 7.53
N ASN A 785 -18.29 -11.44 6.50
CA ASN A 785 -18.67 -11.07 5.13
C ASN A 785 -19.34 -12.22 4.34
N PHE A 786 -19.55 -13.39 4.96
CA PHE A 786 -20.42 -14.41 4.38
C PHE A 786 -21.87 -13.93 4.42
N ILE A 787 -22.47 -13.85 3.24
CA ILE A 787 -23.87 -13.55 3.00
C ILE A 787 -24.72 -14.52 3.84
N SER A 788 -25.20 -14.08 5.00
CA SER A 788 -26.36 -14.71 5.64
C SER A 788 -27.61 -14.17 4.96
N SER A 789 -28.38 -15.08 4.39
CA SER A 789 -29.66 -14.85 3.76
C SER A 789 -30.75 -14.63 4.81
N ASP A 790 -30.73 -13.50 5.51
CA ASP A 790 -31.85 -13.11 6.37
C ASP A 790 -32.82 -12.22 5.59
N PHE A 791 -33.55 -12.83 4.65
CA PHE A 791 -34.83 -12.27 4.17
C PHE A 791 -35.70 -13.35 3.50
N LEU A 792 -36.12 -14.34 4.30
CA LEU A 792 -37.15 -15.32 3.90
C LEU A 792 -38.29 -15.46 4.93
N LEU A 793 -38.46 -14.51 5.85
CA LEU A 793 -39.60 -14.49 6.76
C LEU A 793 -40.12 -13.05 6.89
N ASP A 794 -41.01 -12.68 5.96
CA ASP A 794 -42.33 -12.08 6.25
C ASP A 794 -43.14 -11.86 4.97
#